data_AF-A0A6N8EAS1-F1
#
_entry.id   AF-A0A6N8EAS1-F1
#
_cell.length_a   1.000
_cell.length_b   1.000
_cell.length_c   1.000
_cell.angle_alpha   90.00
_cell.angle_beta   90.00
_cell.angle_gamma   90.00
#
_symmetry.space_group_name_H-M   'P 1'
#
loop_
_entity.id
_entity.type
_entity.pdbx_description
1 polymer ?
#
loop_
_entity_poly.entity_id
_entity_poly.type
_entity_poly.pdbx_seq_one_letter_code
_entity_poly.pdbx_strand_id
1 'polypeptide(L)'
;MAPSSGAVVSTRAPTSLQLSQGNAAWRVGRYAEAVAEYARLLMQAPELAETLAIADSLALARQRYRRERVTTNAAPRVAVCGWSLGHNPAGRVDTLARLYQSLVEVEIIGCLFPSWGREIWAPIRRTPIPVRSLLVEDECRFIEQALELVLAHPYDLVHLSKPRLPNILIGLLYKWLWEASVLVDIDDEELAFVGAEAPLKLDQWSPEPFGSLIGNTGTRLAVGLADAFDGVTVANAANHSVVRSLLESHGRGHVGPRRLAPELVRFGVVPWFGPLWRALSEVWGQDRGGVSIIILTLNGAALLDRLLRTFVATNSLRPVELIVVDHGALDDPGDETAAVIERYRAVCELWHLRRGANHSFSASCNFGAAWARYPNLLFLNNDIVYSADALPAALAKLAEPEIGCVGVRLDDDPDSLPPGQEAGIQHLGIDFVWTEARGYYQPRQIRQASLERSLESGARSGGGWQPAVTGAFLLCRRRDFRRLGGFSAEYDYGLEDIDFCLRLTRDLGKRAWCLTELGLRHAESSTRRRDRALTNARIERNHRRFKALWGERTRALAAEGGEADGASLNVLFVLPHQFDSNNGYHVQLHAALLLARGADCTVAVPDGLYAASSVSLRVRSYTQVLGEASGAGFRDGRGPDLVHAWTPREIVRRFVEGVRGRWRCPLVVHLEDNEEHLTEVALGRPFAELARLSLAELDRCIPEHRYHPLRGRWFLDRADGLTLVIETLGRFNRYGRPSLVLSAPVDERLFYPRPLNRALRQALAIGDEAGVVVYTGNVHAANRGEVGELYRAVAELNRLGRSTVLVRTGVNGASGALEGLAPAPQVRELGWVEREQVPEILAAADVLVQPGEPGAFNDQRIPSKLPEYFAMGRPVVLARSHLGLEVRAGEEALVVEAANVSEIVRAVRAIGEDRALAERLALGARRFYERRLRVADEALFEFMGALKAA
;
A
#
# COMPACT_ATOMS: atom_id res chain seq x y z
N MET A 1 -44.24 55.98 13.49
CA MET A 1 -44.24 56.51 12.11
C MET A 1 -43.04 55.92 11.40
N ALA A 2 -43.27 55.22 10.29
CA ALA A 2 -42.21 54.72 9.42
C ALA A 2 -41.57 55.86 8.60
N PRO A 3 -40.32 55.68 8.16
CA PRO A 3 -39.87 56.10 6.83
C PRO A 3 -39.37 54.86 6.07
N SER A 4 -40.11 54.41 5.05
CA SER A 4 -39.95 54.78 3.63
C SER A 4 -38.77 54.09 2.93
N SER A 5 -39.13 53.00 2.27
CA SER A 5 -38.57 52.42 1.04
C SER A 5 -37.59 53.31 0.25
N GLY A 6 -36.32 52.90 0.25
CA GLY A 6 -35.40 53.15 -0.87
C GLY A 6 -35.48 51.95 -1.83
N ALA A 7 -35.89 52.20 -3.06
CA ALA A 7 -36.02 51.20 -4.11
C ALA A 7 -34.67 50.52 -4.39
N VAL A 8 -34.59 49.22 -4.06
CA VAL A 8 -33.56 48.34 -4.61
C VAL A 8 -34.04 47.90 -6.00
N VAL A 9 -33.28 48.32 -7.00
CA VAL A 9 -33.40 47.91 -8.40
C VAL A 9 -33.54 46.38 -8.47
N SER A 10 -34.62 45.93 -9.11
CA SER A 10 -34.90 44.51 -9.37
C SER A 10 -33.78 43.84 -10.17
N THR A 11 -33.03 42.94 -9.54
CA THR A 11 -32.08 42.01 -10.18
C THR A 11 -32.69 40.61 -10.45
N ARG A 12 -34.01 40.42 -10.31
CA ARG A 12 -34.69 39.10 -10.37
C ARG A 12 -34.91 38.48 -11.77
N ALA A 13 -34.42 39.09 -12.85
CA ALA A 13 -34.75 38.65 -14.22
C ALA A 13 -33.90 37.46 -14.78
N PRO A 14 -32.57 37.37 -14.59
CA PRO A 14 -31.75 36.38 -15.30
C PRO A 14 -31.97 34.91 -14.86
N THR A 15 -32.18 34.68 -13.55
CA THR A 15 -32.21 33.34 -12.95
C THR A 15 -33.45 32.52 -13.29
N SER A 16 -34.61 33.18 -13.48
CA SER A 16 -35.87 32.50 -13.83
C SER A 16 -35.91 32.02 -15.29
N LEU A 17 -35.31 32.78 -16.20
CA LEU A 17 -35.28 32.47 -17.63
C LEU A 17 -34.37 31.25 -17.89
N GLN A 18 -33.14 31.24 -17.36
CA GLN A 18 -32.21 30.12 -17.54
C GLN A 18 -32.75 28.81 -16.94
N LEU A 19 -33.35 28.88 -15.74
CA LEU A 19 -34.01 27.70 -15.15
C LEU A 19 -35.14 27.17 -16.05
N SER A 20 -35.93 28.07 -16.65
CA SER A 20 -37.00 27.68 -17.57
C SER A 20 -36.47 27.06 -18.86
N GLN A 21 -35.35 27.57 -19.39
CA GLN A 21 -34.68 27.05 -20.60
C GLN A 21 -34.06 25.68 -20.34
N GLY A 22 -33.37 25.49 -19.21
CA GLY A 22 -32.84 24.19 -18.81
C GLY A 22 -33.94 23.14 -18.63
N ASN A 23 -35.03 23.51 -17.94
CA ASN A 23 -36.20 22.63 -17.77
C ASN A 23 -36.91 22.31 -19.10
N ALA A 24 -36.95 23.26 -20.04
CA ALA A 24 -37.53 23.03 -21.36
C ALA A 24 -36.66 22.06 -22.17
N ALA A 25 -35.34 22.29 -22.22
CA ALA A 25 -34.37 21.42 -22.88
C ALA A 25 -34.42 19.99 -22.32
N TRP A 26 -34.48 19.86 -20.99
CA TRP A 26 -34.67 18.60 -20.28
C TRP A 26 -35.87 17.80 -20.80
N ARG A 27 -37.05 18.43 -20.83
CA ARG A 27 -38.32 17.75 -21.17
C ARG A 27 -38.35 17.22 -22.60
N VAL A 28 -37.66 17.88 -23.52
CA VAL A 28 -37.58 17.47 -24.93
C VAL A 28 -36.36 16.62 -25.24
N GLY A 29 -35.63 16.15 -24.22
CA GLY A 29 -34.49 15.24 -24.38
C GLY A 29 -33.19 15.91 -24.84
N ARG A 30 -33.11 17.25 -24.85
CA ARG A 30 -31.89 17.99 -25.22
C ARG A 30 -30.99 18.16 -23.99
N TYR A 31 -30.44 17.04 -23.50
CA TYR A 31 -29.77 17.00 -22.19
C TYR A 31 -28.46 17.81 -22.13
N ALA A 32 -27.70 17.91 -23.22
CA ALA A 32 -26.50 18.75 -23.26
C ALA A 32 -26.83 20.24 -23.09
N GLU A 33 -27.91 20.72 -23.72
CA GLU A 33 -28.41 22.08 -23.53
C GLU A 33 -28.92 22.30 -22.09
N ALA A 34 -29.60 21.30 -21.51
CA ALA A 34 -30.04 21.36 -20.12
C ALA A 34 -28.85 21.49 -19.15
N VAL A 35 -27.78 20.70 -19.35
CA VAL A 35 -26.52 20.83 -18.58
C VAL A 35 -25.97 22.25 -18.68
N ALA A 36 -25.91 22.82 -19.88
CA ALA A 36 -25.39 24.16 -20.09
C ALA A 36 -26.19 25.24 -19.34
N GLU A 37 -27.53 25.20 -19.42
CA GLU A 37 -28.37 26.19 -18.75
C GLU A 37 -28.31 26.07 -17.22
N TYR A 38 -28.32 24.86 -16.66
CA TYR A 38 -28.19 24.67 -15.21
C TYR A 38 -26.81 25.06 -14.69
N ALA A 39 -25.75 24.78 -15.45
CA ALA A 39 -24.39 25.17 -15.11
C ALA A 39 -24.20 26.69 -15.10
N ARG A 40 -24.69 27.38 -16.15
CA ARG A 40 -24.65 28.85 -16.20
C ARG A 40 -25.44 29.47 -15.04
N LEU A 41 -26.61 28.89 -14.71
CA LEU A 41 -27.42 29.34 -13.59
C LEU A 41 -26.68 29.21 -12.26
N LEU A 42 -26.06 28.05 -11.98
CA LEU A 42 -25.27 27.82 -10.76
C LEU A 42 -24.04 28.73 -10.68
N MET A 43 -23.44 29.09 -11.83
CA MET A 43 -22.32 30.02 -11.87
C MET A 43 -22.76 31.45 -11.58
N GLN A 44 -23.91 31.89 -12.09
CA GLN A 44 -24.44 33.25 -11.88
C GLN A 44 -25.08 33.44 -10.49
N ALA A 45 -25.69 32.39 -9.93
CA ALA A 45 -26.40 32.40 -8.66
C ALA A 45 -26.01 31.18 -7.81
N PRO A 46 -24.80 31.17 -7.23
CA PRO A 46 -24.21 30.02 -6.52
C PRO A 46 -24.99 29.57 -5.30
N GLU A 47 -25.67 30.50 -4.63
CA GLU A 47 -26.56 30.25 -3.50
C GLU A 47 -27.72 29.31 -3.85
N LEU A 48 -28.06 29.17 -5.14
CA LEU A 48 -29.09 28.24 -5.58
C LEU A 48 -28.65 26.77 -5.49
N ALA A 49 -27.35 26.49 -5.33
CA ALA A 49 -26.86 25.14 -5.05
C ALA A 49 -27.49 24.57 -3.76
N GLU A 50 -27.67 25.41 -2.74
CA GLU A 50 -28.21 25.02 -1.43
C GLU A 50 -29.69 24.60 -1.48
N THR A 51 -30.40 24.90 -2.57
CA THR A 51 -31.82 24.57 -2.72
C THR A 51 -32.09 23.12 -3.14
N LEU A 52 -31.07 22.25 -3.23
CA LEU A 52 -31.05 20.84 -3.64
C LEU A 52 -31.61 20.55 -5.06
N ALA A 53 -32.68 21.21 -5.49
CA ALA A 53 -33.40 20.97 -6.73
C ALA A 53 -32.58 21.28 -8.00
N ILE A 54 -31.78 22.34 -8.03
CA ILE A 54 -30.99 22.72 -9.23
C ILE A 54 -29.74 21.85 -9.38
N ALA A 55 -29.06 21.54 -8.27
CA ALA A 55 -27.93 20.62 -8.26
C ALA A 55 -28.36 19.21 -8.70
N ASP A 56 -29.52 18.74 -8.21
CA ASP A 56 -30.12 17.47 -8.64
C ASP A 56 -30.53 17.50 -10.12
N SER A 57 -31.07 18.61 -10.62
CA SER A 57 -31.44 18.77 -12.02
C SER A 57 -30.21 18.69 -12.95
N LEU A 58 -29.11 19.35 -12.57
CA LEU A 58 -27.83 19.24 -13.28
C LEU A 58 -27.30 17.80 -13.24
N ALA A 59 -27.31 17.15 -12.07
CA ALA A 59 -26.85 15.77 -11.92
C ALA A 59 -27.67 14.78 -12.77
N LEU A 60 -28.99 14.93 -12.79
CA LEU A 60 -29.86 14.11 -13.63
C LEU A 60 -29.56 14.37 -15.13
N ALA A 61 -29.16 15.59 -15.50
CA ALA A 61 -28.97 15.99 -16.90
C ALA A 61 -27.70 15.37 -17.45
N ARG A 62 -26.64 15.40 -16.64
CA ARG A 62 -25.40 14.68 -16.85
C ARG A 62 -25.65 13.18 -17.02
N GLN A 63 -26.41 12.57 -16.12
CA GLN A 63 -26.73 11.14 -16.17
C GLN A 63 -27.49 10.76 -17.45
N ARG A 64 -28.49 11.55 -17.84
CA ARG A 64 -29.29 11.29 -19.06
C ARG A 64 -28.49 11.50 -20.33
N TYR A 65 -27.73 12.59 -20.41
CA TYR A 65 -26.80 12.85 -21.53
C TYR A 65 -25.83 11.67 -21.74
N ARG A 66 -25.25 11.14 -20.66
CA ARG A 66 -24.36 9.97 -20.72
C ARG A 66 -25.07 8.72 -21.17
N ARG A 67 -26.23 8.44 -20.59
CA ARG A 67 -27.03 7.27 -20.93
C ARG A 67 -27.37 7.29 -22.42
N GLU A 68 -27.77 8.45 -22.95
CA GLU A 68 -28.04 8.63 -24.38
C GLU A 68 -26.83 8.24 -25.23
N ARG A 69 -25.65 8.81 -24.96
CA ARG A 69 -24.41 8.49 -25.69
C ARG A 69 -24.06 7.01 -25.69
N VAL A 70 -24.25 6.34 -24.55
CA VAL A 70 -24.01 4.89 -24.42
C VAL A 70 -25.06 4.09 -25.19
N THR A 71 -26.34 4.44 -25.08
CA THR A 71 -27.43 3.73 -25.79
C THR A 71 -27.36 3.87 -27.30
N THR A 72 -26.85 5.01 -27.80
CA THR A 72 -26.64 5.22 -29.24
C THR A 72 -25.31 4.65 -29.74
N ASN A 73 -24.53 3.99 -28.88
CA ASN A 73 -23.18 3.49 -29.17
C ASN A 73 -22.28 4.56 -29.82
N ALA A 74 -22.37 5.79 -29.33
CA ALA A 74 -21.60 6.90 -29.88
C ALA A 74 -20.11 6.67 -29.59
N ALA A 75 -19.25 6.94 -30.58
CA ALA A 75 -17.80 6.86 -30.38
C ALA A 75 -17.34 7.86 -29.30
N PRO A 76 -16.38 7.48 -28.44
CA PRO A 76 -15.86 8.37 -27.41
C PRO A 76 -15.13 9.55 -28.04
N ARG A 77 -15.46 10.76 -27.59
CA ARG A 77 -14.79 11.99 -28.01
C ARG A 77 -13.66 12.32 -27.05
N VAL A 78 -12.46 12.52 -27.58
CA VAL A 78 -11.26 12.80 -26.77
C VAL A 78 -10.77 14.22 -27.02
N ALA A 79 -10.34 14.89 -25.96
CA ALA A 79 -9.59 16.14 -26.07
C ALA A 79 -8.23 16.05 -25.41
N VAL A 80 -7.22 16.68 -26.02
CA VAL A 80 -5.92 16.90 -25.38
C VAL A 80 -5.78 18.40 -25.08
N CYS A 81 -5.60 18.73 -23.80
CA CYS A 81 -5.65 20.09 -23.31
C CYS A 81 -4.26 20.66 -23.02
N GLY A 82 -3.91 21.75 -23.71
CA GLY A 82 -2.70 22.52 -23.45
C GLY A 82 -2.97 23.72 -22.53
N TRP A 83 -2.13 23.90 -21.50
CA TRP A 83 -2.27 25.07 -20.64
C TRP A 83 -1.96 26.36 -21.41
N SER A 84 -1.11 26.30 -22.44
CA SER A 84 -0.90 27.36 -23.40
C SER A 84 -0.53 26.79 -24.78
N LEU A 85 -1.28 27.19 -25.80
CA LEU A 85 -1.09 26.79 -27.19
C LEU A 85 -0.21 27.76 -27.99
N GLY A 86 0.21 28.88 -27.37
CA GLY A 86 0.95 29.95 -28.05
C GLY A 86 2.47 29.73 -28.13
N HIS A 87 3.00 28.76 -27.38
CA HIS A 87 4.44 28.51 -27.28
C HIS A 87 4.77 27.00 -27.14
N ASN A 88 6.04 26.70 -26.86
CA ASN A 88 6.65 25.35 -26.88
C ASN A 88 5.81 24.20 -26.26
N PRO A 89 5.13 24.35 -25.10
CA PRO A 89 4.32 23.28 -24.52
C PRO A 89 3.23 22.73 -25.44
N ALA A 90 2.79 23.50 -26.43
CA ALA A 90 1.83 23.06 -27.43
C ALA A 90 2.33 21.87 -28.27
N GLY A 91 3.65 21.66 -28.39
CA GLY A 91 4.22 20.50 -29.07
C GLY A 91 3.89 19.16 -28.39
N ARG A 92 3.87 19.14 -27.04
CA ARG A 92 3.50 17.95 -26.26
C ARG A 92 2.02 17.61 -26.45
N VAL A 93 1.18 18.64 -26.49
CA VAL A 93 -0.27 18.54 -26.78
C VAL A 93 -0.51 17.90 -28.14
N ASP A 94 0.16 18.38 -29.20
CA ASP A 94 0.04 17.80 -30.55
C ASP A 94 0.53 16.34 -30.60
N THR A 95 1.63 16.03 -29.90
CA THR A 95 2.16 14.67 -29.81
C THR A 95 1.16 13.71 -29.18
N LEU A 96 0.61 14.08 -28.02
CA LEU A 96 -0.41 13.31 -27.32
C LEU A 96 -1.69 13.17 -28.17
N ALA A 97 -2.12 14.24 -28.85
CA ALA A 97 -3.29 14.20 -29.71
C ALA A 97 -3.10 13.23 -30.90
N ARG A 98 -1.92 13.22 -31.52
CA ARG A 98 -1.60 12.27 -32.61
C ARG A 98 -1.64 10.80 -32.18
N LEU A 99 -1.31 10.49 -30.92
CA LEU A 99 -1.45 9.13 -30.39
C LEU A 99 -2.91 8.68 -30.39
N TYR A 100 -3.83 9.58 -30.04
CA TYR A 100 -5.27 9.29 -30.06
C TYR A 100 -5.86 9.29 -31.47
N GLN A 101 -5.31 10.07 -32.40
CA GLN A 101 -5.87 10.27 -33.76
C GLN A 101 -6.10 8.97 -34.53
N SER A 102 -5.30 7.93 -34.27
CA SER A 102 -5.45 6.61 -34.91
C SER A 102 -6.55 5.73 -34.28
N LEU A 103 -7.03 6.09 -33.09
CA LEU A 103 -7.93 5.28 -32.27
C LEU A 103 -9.34 5.86 -32.22
N VAL A 104 -9.45 7.19 -32.13
CA VAL A 104 -10.69 7.91 -31.81
C VAL A 104 -10.66 9.32 -32.40
N GLU A 105 -11.83 9.93 -32.53
CA GLU A 105 -11.93 11.35 -32.85
C GLU A 105 -11.33 12.18 -31.71
N VAL A 106 -10.32 12.98 -32.03
CA VAL A 106 -9.58 13.80 -31.07
C VAL A 106 -9.53 15.25 -31.52
N GLU A 107 -9.72 16.17 -30.57
CA GLU A 107 -9.50 17.60 -30.74
C GLU A 107 -8.41 18.08 -29.76
N ILE A 108 -7.70 19.13 -30.14
CA ILE A 108 -6.82 19.87 -29.23
C ILE A 108 -7.62 21.02 -28.64
N ILE A 109 -7.59 21.15 -27.32
CA ILE A 109 -8.15 22.32 -26.62
C ILE A 109 -7.05 23.03 -25.82
N GLY A 110 -7.25 24.29 -25.47
CA GLY A 110 -6.30 24.98 -24.58
C GLY A 110 -6.38 26.49 -24.63
N CYS A 111 -5.49 27.15 -23.89
CA CYS A 111 -5.50 28.60 -23.75
C CYS A 111 -4.48 29.28 -24.67
N LEU A 112 -4.72 30.54 -25.01
CA LEU A 112 -3.75 31.46 -25.58
C LEU A 112 -3.62 32.63 -24.60
N PHE A 113 -2.40 32.89 -24.14
CA PHE A 113 -2.11 34.03 -23.28
C PHE A 113 -1.39 35.09 -24.11
N PRO A 114 -1.87 36.36 -24.12
CA PRO A 114 -1.23 37.43 -24.91
C PRO A 114 0.27 37.57 -24.66
N SER A 115 0.73 37.31 -23.42
CA SER A 115 2.14 37.31 -23.02
C SER A 115 3.02 36.28 -23.74
N TRP A 116 2.42 35.22 -24.27
CA TRP A 116 3.10 34.11 -24.97
C TRP A 116 2.70 34.00 -26.44
N GLY A 117 1.91 34.95 -26.95
CA GLY A 117 1.42 34.98 -28.33
C GLY A 117 -0.10 34.79 -28.44
N ARG A 118 -0.70 35.54 -29.37
CA ARG A 118 -2.14 35.48 -29.69
C ARG A 118 -2.50 34.43 -30.74
N GLU A 119 -1.52 33.71 -31.26
CA GLU A 119 -1.70 32.69 -32.30
C GLU A 119 -1.19 31.35 -31.80
N ILE A 120 -1.71 30.26 -32.38
CA ILE A 120 -1.18 28.91 -32.16
C ILE A 120 0.32 28.88 -32.54
N TRP A 121 1.11 28.23 -31.70
CA TRP A 121 2.55 28.09 -31.85
C TRP A 121 2.89 27.52 -33.23
N ALA A 122 3.81 28.19 -33.93
CA ALA A 122 4.08 27.94 -35.35
C ALA A 122 4.31 26.45 -35.73
N PRO A 123 5.04 25.63 -34.94
CA PRO A 123 5.25 24.22 -35.22
C PRO A 123 3.98 23.36 -35.28
N ILE A 124 2.97 23.67 -34.46
CA ILE A 124 1.70 22.90 -34.43
C ILE A 124 0.56 23.62 -35.17
N ARG A 125 0.79 24.85 -35.64
CA ARG A 125 -0.22 25.66 -36.35
C ARG A 125 -0.81 24.97 -37.58
N ARG A 126 -0.06 24.07 -38.20
CA ARG A 126 -0.47 23.28 -39.38
C ARG A 126 -0.85 21.84 -39.02
N THR A 127 -1.16 21.56 -37.76
CA THR A 127 -1.62 20.23 -37.36
C THR A 127 -2.94 19.88 -38.07
N PRO A 128 -3.14 18.63 -38.53
CA PRO A 128 -4.40 18.20 -39.12
C PRO A 128 -5.50 17.98 -38.07
N ILE A 129 -5.18 18.04 -36.78
CA ILE A 129 -6.11 17.84 -35.67
C ILE A 129 -6.86 19.15 -35.39
N PRO A 130 -8.20 19.16 -35.26
CA PRO A 130 -8.93 20.39 -34.95
C PRO A 130 -8.46 21.01 -33.63
N VAL A 131 -8.28 22.34 -33.62
CA VAL A 131 -7.83 23.10 -32.44
C VAL A 131 -8.92 24.07 -31.98
N ARG A 132 -9.29 24.00 -30.69
CA ARG A 132 -10.20 24.92 -30.00
C ARG A 132 -9.44 25.69 -28.93
N SER A 133 -9.19 26.96 -29.18
CA SER A 133 -8.42 27.80 -28.26
C SER A 133 -9.27 28.85 -27.58
N LEU A 134 -9.01 29.09 -26.29
CA LEU A 134 -9.53 30.23 -25.54
C LEU A 134 -8.45 31.32 -25.41
N LEU A 135 -8.72 32.54 -25.90
CA LEU A 135 -7.84 33.69 -25.65
C LEU A 135 -8.14 34.27 -24.26
N VAL A 136 -7.17 34.15 -23.35
CA VAL A 136 -7.30 34.63 -21.95
C VAL A 136 -6.75 36.05 -21.88
N GLU A 137 -7.59 37.05 -22.17
CA GLU A 137 -7.21 38.48 -22.04
C GLU A 137 -7.27 38.99 -20.60
N ASP A 138 -8.12 38.37 -19.77
CA ASP A 138 -8.29 38.69 -18.36
C ASP A 138 -8.36 37.40 -17.53
N GLU A 139 -7.29 37.14 -16.78
CA GLU A 139 -7.17 35.96 -15.93
C GLU A 139 -8.23 35.93 -14.80
N CYS A 140 -8.76 37.08 -14.38
CA CYS A 140 -9.81 37.15 -13.36
C CYS A 140 -11.14 36.56 -13.84
N ARG A 141 -11.37 36.55 -15.16
CA ARG A 141 -12.57 36.01 -15.81
C ARG A 141 -12.36 34.63 -16.42
N PHE A 142 -11.21 34.01 -16.14
CA PHE A 142 -10.82 32.74 -16.74
C PHE A 142 -11.85 31.63 -16.53
N ILE A 143 -12.46 31.51 -15.34
CA ILE A 143 -13.46 30.46 -15.08
C ILE A 143 -14.69 30.64 -15.96
N GLU A 144 -15.22 31.85 -16.11
CA GLU A 144 -16.36 32.15 -16.99
C GLU A 144 -16.03 31.81 -18.45
N GLN A 145 -14.83 32.19 -18.89
CA GLN A 145 -14.34 31.95 -20.24
C GLN A 145 -14.12 30.45 -20.53
N ALA A 146 -13.52 29.74 -19.58
CA ALA A 146 -13.28 28.30 -19.67
C ALA A 146 -14.59 27.51 -19.61
N LEU A 147 -15.57 27.96 -18.81
CA LEU A 147 -16.90 27.35 -18.74
C LEU A 147 -17.56 27.30 -20.12
N GLU A 148 -17.56 28.39 -20.87
CA GLU A 148 -18.17 28.42 -22.20
C GLU A 148 -17.44 27.52 -23.21
N LEU A 149 -16.11 27.44 -23.14
CA LEU A 149 -15.34 26.47 -23.95
C LEU A 149 -15.75 25.03 -23.63
N VAL A 150 -15.85 24.69 -22.34
CA VAL A 150 -16.20 23.33 -21.87
C VAL A 150 -17.64 22.98 -22.23
N LEU A 151 -18.58 23.94 -22.13
CA LEU A 151 -19.98 23.73 -22.47
C LEU A 151 -20.20 23.54 -23.98
N ALA A 152 -19.47 24.28 -24.81
CA ALA A 152 -19.57 24.19 -26.26
C ALA A 152 -19.01 22.88 -26.82
N HIS A 153 -18.12 22.21 -26.09
CA HIS A 153 -17.37 21.06 -26.57
C HIS A 153 -17.35 19.91 -25.55
N PRO A 154 -18.43 19.11 -25.44
CA PRO A 154 -18.47 17.99 -24.51
C PRO A 154 -17.58 16.83 -24.98
N TYR A 155 -16.60 16.45 -24.15
CA TYR A 155 -15.71 15.31 -24.36
C TYR A 155 -15.90 14.24 -23.28
N ASP A 156 -15.69 12.98 -23.65
CA ASP A 156 -15.80 11.84 -22.74
C ASP A 156 -14.48 11.59 -21.99
N LEU A 157 -13.35 11.91 -22.62
CA LEU A 157 -12.00 11.89 -22.02
C LEU A 157 -11.24 13.17 -22.33
N VAL A 158 -10.58 13.73 -21.32
CA VAL A 158 -9.70 14.90 -21.46
C VAL A 158 -8.32 14.59 -20.91
N HIS A 159 -7.29 14.74 -21.74
CA HIS A 159 -5.89 14.52 -21.37
C HIS A 159 -5.16 15.86 -21.21
N LEU A 160 -4.90 16.28 -19.97
CA LEU A 160 -4.24 17.54 -19.65
C LEU A 160 -2.73 17.42 -19.84
N SER A 161 -2.14 18.20 -20.74
CA SER A 161 -0.70 18.28 -20.93
C SER A 161 -0.08 19.29 -19.97
N LYS A 162 0.54 18.81 -18.89
CA LYS A 162 1.14 19.55 -17.77
C LYS A 162 0.17 20.02 -16.68
N PRO A 163 0.51 19.85 -15.39
CA PRO A 163 -0.30 20.29 -14.26
C PRO A 163 -0.13 21.79 -13.99
N ARG A 164 -0.60 22.62 -14.92
CA ARG A 164 -0.69 24.09 -14.76
C ARG A 164 -2.13 24.50 -14.43
N LEU A 165 -2.32 25.57 -13.67
CA LEU A 165 -3.63 25.91 -13.11
C LEU A 165 -4.74 26.04 -14.16
N PRO A 166 -4.53 26.67 -15.34
CA PRO A 166 -5.55 26.70 -16.40
C PRO A 166 -6.02 25.30 -16.83
N ASN A 167 -5.08 24.36 -16.99
CA ASN A 167 -5.38 22.97 -17.34
C ASN A 167 -6.17 22.28 -16.24
N ILE A 168 -5.71 22.41 -14.98
CA ILE A 168 -6.39 21.81 -13.82
C ILE A 168 -7.83 22.31 -13.76
N LEU A 169 -8.05 23.62 -13.82
CA LEU A 169 -9.39 24.22 -13.77
C LEU A 169 -10.28 23.76 -14.92
N ILE A 170 -9.77 23.68 -16.15
CA ILE A 170 -10.50 23.11 -17.30
C ILE A 170 -10.87 21.64 -17.04
N GLY A 171 -9.93 20.84 -16.52
CA GLY A 171 -10.18 19.44 -16.15
C GLY A 171 -11.27 19.30 -15.08
N LEU A 172 -11.25 20.14 -14.04
CA LEU A 172 -12.28 20.16 -12.99
C LEU A 172 -13.65 20.49 -13.58
N LEU A 173 -13.73 21.45 -14.51
CA LEU A 173 -14.97 21.79 -15.22
C LEU A 173 -15.48 20.62 -16.08
N TYR A 174 -14.61 19.89 -16.77
CA TYR A 174 -15.01 18.69 -17.53
C TYR A 174 -15.54 17.56 -16.64
N LYS A 175 -14.92 17.32 -15.47
CA LYS A 175 -15.48 16.38 -14.48
C LYS A 175 -16.82 16.85 -13.94
N TRP A 176 -16.95 18.15 -13.70
CA TRP A 176 -18.17 18.71 -13.15
C TRP A 176 -19.34 18.68 -14.12
N LEU A 177 -19.12 19.05 -15.38
CA LEU A 177 -20.20 19.25 -16.35
C LEU A 177 -20.50 18.00 -17.16
N TRP A 178 -19.47 17.22 -17.48
CA TRP A 178 -19.60 16.09 -18.40
C TRP A 178 -19.18 14.76 -17.75
N GLU A 179 -18.75 14.81 -16.48
CA GLU A 179 -18.19 13.68 -15.73
C GLU A 179 -17.01 13.00 -16.45
N ALA A 180 -16.38 13.70 -17.38
CA ALA A 180 -15.36 13.15 -18.26
C ALA A 180 -14.26 12.44 -17.46
N SER A 181 -13.68 11.38 -18.04
CA SER A 181 -12.43 10.83 -17.52
C SER A 181 -11.31 11.81 -17.81
N VAL A 182 -10.64 12.30 -16.77
CA VAL A 182 -9.56 13.28 -16.92
C VAL A 182 -8.23 12.64 -16.55
N LEU A 183 -7.28 12.72 -17.46
CA LEU A 183 -5.90 12.29 -17.26
C LEU A 183 -4.99 13.52 -17.19
N VAL A 184 -3.93 13.46 -16.38
CA VAL A 184 -2.93 14.53 -16.32
C VAL A 184 -1.56 14.00 -16.70
N ASP A 185 -0.96 14.58 -17.73
CA ASP A 185 0.40 14.30 -18.16
C ASP A 185 1.39 15.17 -17.40
N ILE A 186 2.29 14.55 -16.66
CA ILE A 186 3.42 15.20 -16.01
C ILE A 186 4.64 15.04 -16.92
N ASP A 187 4.85 16.05 -17.76
CA ASP A 187 5.94 16.14 -18.71
C ASP A 187 7.21 16.73 -18.06
N ASP A 188 7.05 17.72 -17.17
CA ASP A 188 8.13 18.47 -16.51
C ASP A 188 7.96 18.50 -14.97
N GLU A 189 9.05 18.72 -14.22
CA GLU A 189 9.02 19.03 -12.78
C GLU A 189 8.61 20.50 -12.56
N GLU A 190 7.31 20.74 -12.52
CA GLU A 190 6.73 22.08 -12.47
C GLU A 190 7.11 22.87 -11.21
N LEU A 191 7.42 22.23 -10.09
CA LEU A 191 7.82 22.92 -8.86
C LEU A 191 9.22 23.53 -8.97
N ALA A 192 10.11 22.90 -9.76
CA ALA A 192 11.44 23.45 -10.01
C ALA A 192 11.39 24.78 -10.77
N PHE A 193 10.45 24.95 -11.72
CA PHE A 193 10.28 26.20 -12.47
C PHE A 193 9.87 27.39 -11.60
N VAL A 194 9.31 27.13 -10.42
CA VAL A 194 8.86 28.16 -9.49
C VAL A 194 9.67 28.17 -8.19
N GLY A 195 10.79 27.42 -8.14
CA GLY A 195 11.70 27.35 -7.00
C GLY A 195 11.02 26.85 -5.72
N ALA A 196 10.04 25.95 -5.85
CA ALA A 196 9.30 25.41 -4.71
C ALA A 196 9.75 23.97 -4.41
N GLU A 197 9.96 23.66 -3.13
CA GLU A 197 10.33 22.31 -2.70
C GLU A 197 9.12 21.37 -2.56
N ALA A 198 7.91 21.94 -2.46
CA ALA A 198 6.68 21.20 -2.26
C ALA A 198 5.47 21.88 -2.93
N PRO A 199 4.47 21.08 -3.37
CA PRO A 199 3.21 21.61 -3.85
C PRO A 199 2.48 22.36 -2.73
N LEU A 200 1.61 23.29 -3.13
CA LEU A 200 0.72 23.95 -2.18
C LEU A 200 -0.51 23.07 -2.01
N LYS A 201 -0.71 22.55 -0.80
CA LYS A 201 -1.93 21.83 -0.47
C LYS A 201 -3.07 22.80 -0.22
N LEU A 202 -4.30 22.37 -0.48
CA LEU A 202 -5.47 23.23 -0.34
C LEU A 202 -5.70 23.72 1.09
N ASP A 203 -5.35 22.92 2.10
CA ASP A 203 -5.42 23.25 3.52
C ASP A 203 -4.34 24.26 3.95
N GLN A 204 -3.28 24.41 3.17
CA GLN A 204 -2.19 25.36 3.38
C GLN A 204 -2.40 26.67 2.61
N TRP A 205 -3.42 26.74 1.75
CA TRP A 205 -3.68 27.90 0.92
C TRP A 205 -4.60 28.89 1.64
N SER A 206 -4.08 30.09 1.90
CA SER A 206 -4.89 31.25 2.28
C SER A 206 -5.49 31.87 1.00
N PRO A 207 -6.78 32.23 0.99
CA PRO A 207 -7.50 32.74 -0.19
C PRO A 207 -7.10 34.18 -0.53
N GLU A 208 -5.80 34.43 -0.72
CA GLU A 208 -5.35 35.63 -1.41
C GLU A 208 -5.54 35.43 -2.93
N PRO A 209 -5.86 36.50 -3.69
CA PRO A 209 -5.95 36.42 -5.15
C PRO A 209 -4.66 35.81 -5.71
N PHE A 210 -4.77 34.83 -6.61
CA PHE A 210 -3.64 34.08 -7.16
C PHE A 210 -2.52 34.91 -7.80
N GLY A 211 -2.73 36.22 -8.00
CA GLY A 211 -1.84 37.14 -8.71
C GLY A 211 -1.80 36.85 -10.20
N SER A 212 -1.51 35.60 -10.57
CA SER A 212 -1.59 35.05 -11.92
C SER A 212 -1.83 33.53 -11.90
N LEU A 213 -2.64 33.03 -12.84
CA LEU A 213 -2.92 31.61 -13.08
C LEU A 213 -1.65 30.82 -13.45
N ILE A 214 -0.70 31.48 -14.10
CA ILE A 214 0.56 30.86 -14.54
C ILE A 214 1.74 31.23 -13.62
N GLY A 215 1.46 31.92 -12.50
CA GLY A 215 2.44 32.32 -11.50
C GLY A 215 2.85 31.20 -10.54
N ASN A 216 3.69 31.55 -9.56
CA ASN A 216 4.24 30.60 -8.57
C ASN A 216 3.13 29.88 -7.79
N THR A 217 2.23 30.64 -7.16
CA THR A 217 1.11 30.10 -6.36
C THR A 217 0.20 29.21 -7.21
N GLY A 218 -0.16 29.65 -8.41
CA GLY A 218 -1.00 28.88 -9.32
C GLY A 218 -0.35 27.56 -9.74
N THR A 219 0.96 27.56 -10.02
CA THR A 219 1.71 26.35 -10.37
C THR A 219 1.81 25.39 -9.20
N ARG A 220 2.14 25.87 -7.99
CA ARG A 220 2.23 25.01 -6.79
C ARG A 220 0.89 24.37 -6.43
N LEU A 221 -0.21 25.11 -6.55
CA LEU A 221 -1.56 24.58 -6.33
C LEU A 221 -1.93 23.57 -7.42
N ALA A 222 -1.61 23.86 -8.68
CA ALA A 222 -1.92 22.99 -9.80
C ALA A 222 -1.25 21.62 -9.70
N VAL A 223 0.03 21.60 -9.29
CA VAL A 223 0.76 20.35 -8.98
C VAL A 223 0.08 19.62 -7.82
N GLY A 224 -0.28 20.33 -6.75
CA GLY A 224 -0.97 19.74 -5.58
C GLY A 224 -2.38 19.20 -5.87
N LEU A 225 -3.00 19.61 -6.98
CA LEU A 225 -4.33 19.16 -7.43
C LEU A 225 -4.29 18.09 -8.52
N ALA A 226 -3.11 17.77 -9.06
CA ALA A 226 -2.98 16.85 -10.20
C ALA A 226 -3.45 15.41 -9.87
N ASP A 227 -3.39 15.00 -8.61
CA ASP A 227 -3.82 13.68 -8.14
C ASP A 227 -5.34 13.54 -7.95
N ALA A 228 -6.11 14.62 -8.11
CA ALA A 228 -7.58 14.61 -8.02
C ALA A 228 -8.25 14.00 -9.27
N PHE A 229 -7.48 13.71 -10.32
CA PHE A 229 -7.97 13.23 -11.62
C PHE A 229 -7.87 11.70 -11.77
N ASP A 230 -8.49 11.14 -12.81
CA ASP A 230 -8.72 9.69 -12.95
C ASP A 230 -7.46 8.89 -13.29
N GLY A 231 -6.39 9.58 -13.67
CA GLY A 231 -5.09 8.99 -13.89
C GLY A 231 -4.02 10.04 -14.16
N VAL A 232 -2.77 9.63 -13.97
CA VAL A 232 -1.60 10.46 -14.27
C VAL A 232 -0.74 9.70 -15.26
N THR A 233 -0.37 10.35 -16.37
CA THR A 233 0.66 9.86 -17.29
C THR A 233 1.96 10.61 -17.05
N VAL A 234 3.08 9.99 -17.36
CA VAL A 234 4.40 10.60 -17.22
C VAL A 234 5.18 10.37 -18.49
N ALA A 235 5.87 11.41 -18.96
CA ALA A 235 6.68 11.34 -20.17
C ALA A 235 7.99 10.56 -19.97
N ASN A 236 8.49 10.49 -18.74
CA ASN A 236 9.79 9.91 -18.40
C ASN A 236 9.77 9.22 -17.02
N ALA A 237 10.61 8.19 -16.86
CA ALA A 237 10.84 7.46 -15.61
C ALA A 237 11.22 8.39 -14.44
N ALA A 238 11.91 9.51 -14.73
CA ALA A 238 12.30 10.51 -13.74
C ALA A 238 11.11 11.24 -13.08
N ASN A 239 9.97 11.40 -13.77
CA ASN A 239 8.78 12.08 -13.22
C ASN A 239 7.94 11.16 -12.32
N HIS A 240 8.29 9.87 -12.21
CA HIS A 240 7.65 8.96 -11.24
C HIS A 240 7.91 9.37 -9.79
N SER A 241 9.01 10.07 -9.48
CA SER A 241 9.29 10.57 -8.13
C SER A 241 8.34 11.70 -7.72
N VAL A 242 7.92 12.55 -8.67
CA VAL A 242 6.92 13.62 -8.48
C VAL A 242 5.55 13.03 -8.21
N VAL A 243 5.16 12.03 -9.01
CA VAL A 243 3.95 11.23 -8.77
C VAL A 243 4.01 10.54 -7.41
N ARG A 244 5.18 9.98 -7.06
CA ARG A 244 5.38 9.30 -5.78
C ARG A 244 5.33 10.27 -4.60
N SER A 245 5.91 11.46 -4.70
CA SER A 245 5.85 12.53 -3.67
C SER A 245 4.44 13.11 -3.52
N LEU A 246 3.69 13.26 -4.62
CA LEU A 246 2.26 13.60 -4.58
C LEU A 246 1.44 12.53 -3.84
N LEU A 247 1.74 11.24 -4.06
CA LEU A 247 1.10 10.11 -3.38
C LEU A 247 1.57 9.94 -1.90
N GLU A 248 2.83 10.27 -1.60
CA GLU A 248 3.47 10.12 -0.27
C GLU A 248 3.12 11.27 0.67
N SER A 249 3.05 12.51 0.18
CA SER A 249 2.78 13.72 0.99
C SER A 249 1.38 13.72 1.65
N HIS A 250 0.47 12.81 1.26
CA HIS A 250 -0.86 12.64 1.85
C HIS A 250 -1.07 11.28 2.51
N GLY A 251 -0.03 10.45 2.67
CA GLY A 251 -0.13 9.11 3.28
C GLY A 251 -1.06 8.15 2.53
N ARG A 252 -1.17 8.25 1.20
CA ARG A 252 -2.28 7.68 0.44
C ARG A 252 -1.92 7.29 -1.00
N GLY A 253 -2.07 6.00 -1.33
CA GLY A 253 -2.43 5.59 -2.69
C GLY A 253 -3.91 5.95 -2.94
N HIS A 254 -4.15 6.92 -3.83
CA HIS A 254 -5.45 7.46 -4.24
C HIS A 254 -6.26 8.16 -3.12
N VAL A 255 -6.17 9.49 -3.09
CA VAL A 255 -7.12 10.36 -2.38
C VAL A 255 -8.41 10.42 -3.21
N GLY A 256 -9.40 9.62 -2.84
CA GLY A 256 -10.80 10.00 -3.07
C GLY A 256 -11.18 11.19 -2.17
N PRO A 257 -12.25 11.93 -2.47
CA PRO A 257 -12.42 13.35 -2.11
C PRO A 257 -12.70 13.66 -0.62
N ARG A 258 -12.53 12.70 0.28
CA ARG A 258 -13.07 12.72 1.66
C ARG A 258 -12.40 13.67 2.67
N ARG A 259 -11.37 14.44 2.33
CA ARG A 259 -10.68 15.30 3.32
C ARG A 259 -10.85 16.81 3.14
N LEU A 260 -11.59 17.27 2.13
CA LEU A 260 -11.62 18.71 1.81
C LEU A 260 -12.87 19.46 2.31
N ALA A 261 -13.98 18.78 2.62
CA ALA A 261 -15.28 19.44 2.76
C ALA A 261 -15.50 20.27 4.06
N PRO A 262 -15.12 19.85 5.29
CA PRO A 262 -15.56 20.56 6.49
C PRO A 262 -14.83 21.88 6.78
N GLU A 263 -13.57 22.02 6.37
CA GLU A 263 -12.73 23.17 6.76
C GLU A 263 -12.76 24.34 5.75
N LEU A 264 -13.21 24.10 4.51
CA LEU A 264 -13.11 25.07 3.40
C LEU A 264 -14.36 25.94 3.16
N VAL A 265 -15.52 25.61 3.77
CA VAL A 265 -16.73 26.45 3.74
C VAL A 265 -16.48 27.85 4.35
N ARG A 266 -15.37 28.02 5.09
CA ARG A 266 -15.02 29.25 5.82
C ARG A 266 -14.27 30.34 5.02
N PHE A 267 -13.73 30.08 3.83
CA PHE A 267 -12.65 30.93 3.27
C PHE A 267 -12.96 31.62 1.92
N GLY A 268 -14.21 31.96 1.64
CA GLY A 268 -14.59 32.56 0.35
C GLY A 268 -13.95 33.93 0.08
N VAL A 269 -12.94 34.02 -0.81
CA VAL A 269 -12.55 35.27 -1.50
C VAL A 269 -11.84 35.01 -2.85
N VAL A 270 -12.60 34.65 -3.87
CA VAL A 270 -12.52 35.14 -5.27
C VAL A 270 -13.96 34.95 -5.79
N PRO A 271 -14.65 35.96 -6.34
CA PRO A 271 -16.10 35.90 -6.56
C PRO A 271 -16.58 34.67 -7.35
N TRP A 272 -15.71 34.02 -8.14
CA TRP A 272 -16.03 32.88 -9.00
C TRP A 272 -15.40 31.53 -8.58
N PHE A 273 -14.38 31.54 -7.72
CA PHE A 273 -13.75 30.30 -7.23
C PHE A 273 -14.57 29.65 -6.12
N GLY A 274 -15.19 30.45 -5.26
CA GLY A 274 -16.12 29.97 -4.22
C GLY A 274 -17.35 29.23 -4.76
N PRO A 275 -18.02 29.74 -5.82
CA PRO A 275 -19.13 29.08 -6.51
C PRO A 275 -18.78 27.75 -7.18
N LEU A 276 -17.74 27.74 -8.01
CA LEU A 276 -17.26 26.54 -8.68
C LEU A 276 -16.83 25.50 -7.64
N TRP A 277 -16.12 25.91 -6.59
CA TRP A 277 -15.68 25.00 -5.54
C TRP A 277 -16.82 24.50 -4.65
N ARG A 278 -17.84 25.31 -4.35
CA ARG A 278 -19.06 24.83 -3.68
C ARG A 278 -19.77 23.76 -4.51
N ALA A 279 -19.99 24.03 -5.80
CA ALA A 279 -20.60 23.07 -6.72
C ALA A 279 -19.74 21.79 -6.89
N LEU A 280 -18.42 21.92 -6.93
CA LEU A 280 -17.47 20.80 -6.95
C LEU A 280 -17.43 20.04 -5.63
N SER A 281 -17.55 20.72 -4.49
CA SER A 281 -17.60 20.11 -3.15
C SER A 281 -18.91 19.38 -2.88
N GLU A 282 -20.00 19.73 -3.55
CA GLU A 282 -21.22 18.91 -3.55
C GLU A 282 -21.11 17.73 -4.51
N VAL A 283 -20.40 17.86 -5.64
CA VAL A 283 -20.17 16.76 -6.59
C VAL A 283 -19.09 15.76 -6.12
N TRP A 284 -18.11 16.21 -5.35
CA TRP A 284 -17.02 15.39 -4.81
C TRP A 284 -17.14 15.11 -3.31
N GLY A 285 -17.69 16.03 -2.52
CA GLY A 285 -17.96 15.86 -1.09
C GLY A 285 -19.28 15.14 -0.78
N GLN A 286 -20.13 14.92 -1.79
CA GLN A 286 -21.07 13.79 -1.76
C GLN A 286 -20.27 12.51 -2.03
N ASP A 287 -19.58 12.04 -1.00
CA ASP A 287 -19.45 10.61 -0.81
C ASP A 287 -20.87 10.09 -0.55
N ARG A 288 -21.65 9.96 -1.62
CA ARG A 288 -22.84 9.14 -1.55
C ARG A 288 -22.24 7.78 -1.19
N GLY A 289 -22.42 7.33 0.05
CA GLY A 289 -21.92 6.04 0.55
C GLY A 289 -22.52 4.83 -0.18
N GLY A 290 -22.89 4.99 -1.44
CA GLY A 290 -23.54 4.03 -2.26
C GLY A 290 -22.64 2.87 -2.63
N VAL A 291 -23.32 1.88 -3.18
CA VAL A 291 -22.76 0.57 -3.48
C VAL A 291 -23.11 0.24 -4.92
N SER A 292 -22.10 -0.10 -5.71
CA SER A 292 -22.27 -0.75 -7.01
C SER A 292 -22.32 -2.24 -6.77
N ILE A 293 -23.44 -2.87 -7.07
CA ILE A 293 -23.70 -4.29 -6.82
C ILE A 293 -23.50 -5.04 -8.13
N ILE A 294 -22.46 -5.87 -8.22
CA ILE A 294 -22.11 -6.66 -9.40
C ILE A 294 -22.72 -8.04 -9.26
N ILE A 295 -23.62 -8.38 -10.18
CA ILE A 295 -24.35 -9.66 -10.20
C ILE A 295 -24.04 -10.37 -11.50
N LEU A 296 -23.53 -11.59 -11.42
CA LEU A 296 -23.32 -12.43 -12.60
C LEU A 296 -24.53 -13.32 -12.85
N THR A 297 -24.92 -13.45 -14.11
CA THR A 297 -25.99 -14.35 -14.52
C THR A 297 -25.63 -15.10 -15.80
N LEU A 298 -26.11 -16.34 -15.90
CA LEU A 298 -25.99 -17.21 -17.06
C LEU A 298 -27.25 -18.08 -17.12
N ASN A 299 -28.18 -17.77 -18.04
CA ASN A 299 -29.47 -18.44 -18.17
C ASN A 299 -30.23 -18.54 -16.83
N GLY A 300 -30.14 -17.49 -16.00
CA GLY A 300 -30.51 -17.49 -14.58
C GLY A 300 -31.74 -16.66 -14.24
N ALA A 301 -32.64 -16.40 -15.21
CA ALA A 301 -33.74 -15.45 -15.09
C ALA A 301 -34.58 -15.61 -13.80
N ALA A 302 -34.96 -16.84 -13.44
CA ALA A 302 -35.77 -17.10 -12.25
C ALA A 302 -35.04 -16.77 -10.92
N LEU A 303 -33.73 -17.07 -10.85
CA LEU A 303 -32.90 -16.74 -9.69
C LEU A 303 -32.70 -15.23 -9.59
N LEU A 304 -32.39 -14.57 -10.71
CA LEU A 304 -32.23 -13.13 -10.78
C LEU A 304 -33.52 -12.39 -10.39
N ASP A 305 -34.69 -12.84 -10.86
CA ASP A 305 -35.98 -12.27 -10.48
C ASP A 305 -36.22 -12.39 -8.97
N ARG A 306 -35.94 -13.55 -8.38
CA ARG A 306 -36.08 -13.77 -6.93
C ARG A 306 -35.13 -12.88 -6.13
N LEU A 307 -33.87 -12.75 -6.56
CA LEU A 307 -32.90 -11.84 -5.94
C LEU A 307 -33.38 -10.39 -6.03
N LEU A 308 -33.71 -9.89 -7.23
CA LEU A 308 -34.11 -8.50 -7.43
C LEU A 308 -35.40 -8.16 -6.68
N ARG A 309 -36.38 -9.06 -6.68
CA ARG A 309 -37.63 -8.91 -5.92
C ARG A 309 -37.36 -8.73 -4.42
N THR A 310 -36.54 -9.60 -3.84
CA THR A 310 -36.26 -9.56 -2.40
C THR A 310 -35.34 -8.41 -2.03
N PHE A 311 -34.33 -8.11 -2.86
CA PHE A 311 -33.47 -6.95 -2.69
C PHE A 311 -34.26 -5.64 -2.68
N VAL A 312 -35.14 -5.42 -3.67
CA VAL A 312 -35.95 -4.20 -3.75
C VAL A 312 -36.90 -4.06 -2.56
N ALA A 313 -37.48 -5.16 -2.09
CA ALA A 313 -38.39 -5.17 -0.95
C ALA A 313 -37.68 -4.93 0.40
N THR A 314 -36.43 -5.37 0.54
CA THR A 314 -35.73 -5.41 1.83
C THR A 314 -34.65 -4.33 1.99
N ASN A 315 -33.89 -4.01 0.94
CA ASN A 315 -32.74 -3.12 1.06
C ASN A 315 -33.15 -1.64 1.24
N SER A 316 -32.77 -1.06 2.38
CA SER A 316 -33.00 0.37 2.66
C SER A 316 -31.88 1.28 2.15
N LEU A 317 -30.66 0.77 1.91
CA LEU A 317 -29.52 1.60 1.54
C LEU A 317 -29.75 2.33 0.21
N ARG A 318 -29.49 3.64 0.20
CA ARG A 318 -29.42 4.47 -1.02
C ARG A 318 -28.23 5.43 -0.95
N PRO A 319 -27.60 5.76 -2.09
CA PRO A 319 -27.92 5.23 -3.41
C PRO A 319 -27.26 3.87 -3.68
N VAL A 320 -27.86 3.08 -4.57
CA VAL A 320 -27.29 1.81 -5.05
C VAL A 320 -27.46 1.72 -6.57
N GLU A 321 -26.57 1.01 -7.24
CA GLU A 321 -26.79 0.57 -8.63
C GLU A 321 -26.56 -0.92 -8.73
N LEU A 322 -27.33 -1.58 -9.60
CA LEU A 322 -27.21 -3.00 -9.89
C LEU A 322 -26.57 -3.15 -11.27
N ILE A 323 -25.46 -3.87 -11.36
CA ILE A 323 -24.74 -4.15 -12.60
C ILE A 323 -24.86 -5.64 -12.86
N VAL A 324 -25.80 -6.02 -13.71
CA VAL A 324 -26.02 -7.40 -14.12
C VAL A 324 -25.11 -7.72 -15.30
N VAL A 325 -24.09 -8.55 -15.05
CA VAL A 325 -23.18 -9.08 -16.07
C VAL A 325 -23.76 -10.39 -16.57
N ASP A 326 -24.33 -10.33 -17.76
CA ASP A 326 -24.88 -11.46 -18.49
C ASP A 326 -23.81 -11.99 -19.45
N HIS A 327 -23.26 -13.15 -19.12
CA HIS A 327 -22.19 -13.78 -19.91
C HIS A 327 -22.64 -15.05 -20.63
N GLY A 328 -23.94 -15.15 -20.94
CA GLY A 328 -24.50 -16.16 -21.82
C GLY A 328 -24.20 -15.95 -23.31
N ALA A 329 -24.56 -16.95 -24.12
CA ALA A 329 -24.56 -16.82 -25.57
C ALA A 329 -25.67 -15.83 -25.99
N LEU A 330 -25.43 -15.06 -27.05
CA LEU A 330 -26.32 -13.96 -27.47
C LEU A 330 -27.73 -14.40 -27.88
N ASP A 331 -27.96 -15.69 -28.13
CA ASP A 331 -29.17 -16.22 -28.78
C ASP A 331 -29.70 -17.53 -28.14
N ASP A 332 -29.85 -17.60 -26.80
CA ASP A 332 -30.68 -18.65 -26.19
C ASP A 332 -32.16 -18.19 -26.17
N PRO A 333 -33.03 -18.71 -27.06
CA PRO A 333 -34.42 -18.27 -27.14
C PRO A 333 -35.26 -18.58 -25.89
N GLY A 334 -34.74 -19.41 -24.97
CA GLY A 334 -35.37 -19.71 -23.69
C GLY A 334 -34.93 -18.83 -22.52
N ASP A 335 -33.98 -17.90 -22.71
CA ASP A 335 -33.48 -17.06 -21.61
C ASP A 335 -34.33 -15.77 -21.43
N GLU A 336 -35.15 -15.75 -20.37
CA GLU A 336 -35.98 -14.61 -20.01
C GLU A 336 -35.23 -13.50 -19.21
N THR A 337 -33.90 -13.59 -19.07
CA THR A 337 -33.09 -12.64 -18.28
C THR A 337 -33.33 -11.18 -18.71
N ALA A 338 -33.42 -10.91 -20.01
CA ALA A 338 -33.69 -9.56 -20.52
C ALA A 338 -35.07 -9.01 -20.07
N ALA A 339 -36.09 -9.86 -20.02
CA ALA A 339 -37.43 -9.47 -19.57
C ALA A 339 -37.47 -9.16 -18.06
N VAL A 340 -36.74 -9.94 -17.26
CA VAL A 340 -36.55 -9.67 -15.82
C VAL A 340 -35.84 -8.32 -15.63
N ILE A 341 -34.76 -8.08 -16.36
CA ILE A 341 -33.98 -6.83 -16.30
C ILE A 341 -34.86 -5.62 -16.61
N GLU A 342 -35.68 -5.68 -17.66
CA GLU A 342 -36.54 -4.57 -18.07
C GLU A 342 -37.64 -4.27 -17.02
N ARG A 343 -38.19 -5.31 -16.38
CA ARG A 343 -39.14 -5.16 -15.27
C ARG A 343 -38.55 -4.35 -14.11
N TYR A 344 -37.30 -4.60 -13.75
CA TYR A 344 -36.67 -3.94 -12.59
C TYR A 344 -36.02 -2.59 -12.90
N ARG A 345 -35.69 -2.30 -14.17
CA ARG A 345 -35.22 -0.97 -14.60
C ARG A 345 -36.19 0.16 -14.29
N ALA A 346 -37.49 -0.14 -14.16
CA ALA A 346 -38.50 0.82 -13.76
C ALA A 346 -38.49 1.15 -12.25
N VAL A 347 -37.86 0.31 -11.43
CA VAL A 347 -37.95 0.35 -9.95
C VAL A 347 -36.60 0.65 -9.30
N CYS A 348 -35.50 0.27 -9.93
CA CYS A 348 -34.14 0.52 -9.43
C CYS A 348 -33.17 0.86 -10.57
N GLU A 349 -32.04 1.45 -10.22
CA GLU A 349 -30.97 1.72 -11.18
C GLU A 349 -30.24 0.42 -11.52
N LEU A 350 -30.45 -0.08 -12.74
CA LEU A 350 -29.99 -1.38 -13.19
C LEU A 350 -29.36 -1.32 -14.58
N TRP A 351 -28.11 -1.76 -14.67
CA TRP A 351 -27.32 -1.93 -15.88
C TRP A 351 -27.33 -3.38 -16.33
N HIS A 352 -27.48 -3.62 -17.64
CA HIS A 352 -27.38 -4.94 -18.25
C HIS A 352 -26.18 -4.95 -19.17
N LEU A 353 -25.15 -5.68 -18.79
CA LEU A 353 -23.91 -5.81 -19.54
C LEU A 353 -23.85 -7.19 -20.16
N ARG A 354 -24.07 -7.28 -21.48
CA ARG A 354 -23.98 -8.53 -22.24
C ARG A 354 -22.55 -8.76 -22.70
N ARG A 355 -21.94 -9.87 -22.29
CA ARG A 355 -20.56 -10.25 -22.69
C ARG A 355 -20.48 -11.09 -23.96
N GLY A 356 -21.55 -11.80 -24.31
CA GLY A 356 -21.64 -12.63 -25.52
C GLY A 356 -20.81 -13.92 -25.52
N ALA A 357 -20.13 -14.25 -24.42
CA ALA A 357 -19.44 -15.53 -24.22
C ALA A 357 -19.31 -15.87 -22.74
N ASN A 358 -19.25 -17.17 -22.42
CA ASN A 358 -19.12 -17.67 -21.05
C ASN A 358 -17.68 -17.61 -20.56
N HIS A 359 -17.35 -16.53 -19.85
CA HIS A 359 -16.03 -16.32 -19.25
C HIS A 359 -16.02 -16.72 -17.77
N SER A 360 -14.83 -16.79 -17.16
CA SER A 360 -14.71 -17.13 -15.74
C SER A 360 -15.39 -16.09 -14.85
N PHE A 361 -15.81 -16.51 -13.65
CA PHE A 361 -16.36 -15.64 -12.62
C PHE A 361 -15.49 -14.42 -12.37
N SER A 362 -14.18 -14.62 -12.13
CA SER A 362 -13.21 -13.53 -11.94
C SER A 362 -13.22 -12.51 -13.07
N ALA A 363 -13.19 -12.98 -14.33
CA ALA A 363 -13.16 -12.10 -15.49
C ALA A 363 -14.46 -11.29 -15.63
N SER A 364 -15.61 -11.90 -15.41
CA SER A 364 -16.91 -11.23 -15.49
C SER A 364 -17.15 -10.26 -14.32
N CYS A 365 -16.74 -10.62 -13.10
CA CYS A 365 -16.77 -9.72 -11.94
C CYS A 365 -15.87 -8.50 -12.14
N ASN A 366 -14.63 -8.70 -12.62
CA ASN A 366 -13.71 -7.61 -12.92
C ASN A 366 -14.26 -6.69 -14.02
N PHE A 367 -14.88 -7.27 -15.05
CA PHE A 367 -15.55 -6.50 -16.10
C PHE A 367 -16.66 -5.64 -15.53
N GLY A 368 -17.59 -6.20 -14.74
CA GLY A 368 -18.65 -5.42 -14.09
C GLY A 368 -18.12 -4.33 -13.14
N ALA A 369 -17.08 -4.63 -12.38
CA ALA A 369 -16.43 -3.68 -11.47
C ALA A 369 -15.78 -2.48 -12.20
N ALA A 370 -15.40 -2.63 -13.48
CA ALA A 370 -14.89 -1.52 -14.29
C ALA A 370 -15.97 -0.48 -14.61
N TRP A 371 -17.24 -0.90 -14.68
CA TRP A 371 -18.40 -0.03 -14.93
C TRP A 371 -18.98 0.60 -13.65
N ALA A 372 -18.51 0.19 -12.47
CA ALA A 372 -19.00 0.65 -11.19
C ALA A 372 -18.68 2.14 -10.93
N ARG A 373 -19.72 2.93 -10.63
CA ARG A 373 -19.61 4.36 -10.31
C ARG A 373 -19.30 4.63 -8.85
N TYR A 374 -19.79 3.78 -7.94
CA TYR A 374 -19.75 4.05 -6.50
C TYR A 374 -18.42 3.63 -5.83
N PRO A 375 -18.09 4.21 -4.67
CA PRO A 375 -16.85 3.91 -3.96
C PRO A 375 -16.80 2.51 -3.35
N ASN A 376 -17.94 1.85 -3.16
CA ASN A 376 -18.04 0.50 -2.60
C ASN A 376 -18.58 -0.47 -3.66
N LEU A 377 -17.98 -1.66 -3.73
CA LEU A 377 -18.38 -2.74 -4.61
C LEU A 377 -18.95 -3.87 -3.77
N LEU A 378 -20.12 -4.36 -4.13
CA LEU A 378 -20.66 -5.63 -3.63
C LEU A 378 -20.64 -6.64 -4.76
N PHE A 379 -19.88 -7.72 -4.60
CA PHE A 379 -20.04 -8.90 -5.43
C PHE A 379 -21.11 -9.78 -4.81
N LEU A 380 -22.14 -10.11 -5.61
CA LEU A 380 -23.34 -10.78 -5.13
C LEU A 380 -23.76 -11.85 -6.13
N ASN A 381 -23.88 -13.09 -5.67
CA ASN A 381 -24.40 -14.15 -6.54
C ASN A 381 -25.90 -13.96 -6.81
N ASN A 382 -26.35 -14.39 -7.98
CA ASN A 382 -27.76 -14.28 -8.39
C ASN A 382 -28.70 -15.25 -7.66
N ASP A 383 -28.18 -16.21 -6.89
CA ASP A 383 -28.91 -17.21 -6.10
C ASP A 383 -29.06 -16.82 -4.61
N ILE A 384 -28.80 -15.54 -4.28
CA ILE A 384 -29.03 -14.96 -2.95
C ILE A 384 -30.47 -14.46 -2.82
N VAL A 385 -31.05 -14.67 -1.63
CA VAL A 385 -32.37 -14.19 -1.24
C VAL A 385 -32.21 -13.26 -0.04
N TYR A 386 -32.63 -12.01 -0.20
CA TYR A 386 -32.56 -11.03 0.89
C TYR A 386 -33.63 -11.32 1.94
N SER A 387 -33.25 -11.99 3.03
CA SER A 387 -34.08 -12.23 4.22
C SER A 387 -33.91 -11.16 5.31
N ALA A 388 -32.87 -10.35 5.22
CA ALA A 388 -32.57 -9.26 6.14
C ALA A 388 -31.92 -8.09 5.40
N ASP A 389 -32.03 -6.88 5.96
CA ASP A 389 -31.40 -5.68 5.41
C ASP A 389 -29.91 -5.61 5.79
N ALA A 390 -29.11 -6.53 5.24
CA ALA A 390 -27.72 -6.73 5.64
C ALA A 390 -26.74 -5.71 5.03
N LEU A 391 -27.10 -5.07 3.91
CA LEU A 391 -26.20 -4.18 3.18
C LEU A 391 -25.82 -2.89 3.96
N PRO A 392 -26.76 -2.19 4.63
CA PRO A 392 -26.40 -1.06 5.50
C PRO A 392 -25.41 -1.45 6.61
N ALA A 393 -25.64 -2.58 7.28
CA ALA A 393 -24.77 -3.07 8.36
C ALA A 393 -23.37 -3.45 7.82
N ALA A 394 -23.32 -4.13 6.67
CA ALA A 394 -22.06 -4.48 6.00
C ALA A 394 -21.27 -3.24 5.60
N LEU A 395 -21.94 -2.20 5.09
CA LEU A 395 -21.32 -0.95 4.73
C LEU A 395 -20.80 -0.18 5.94
N ALA A 396 -21.59 -0.12 7.03
CA ALA A 396 -21.16 0.48 8.28
C ALA A 396 -19.89 -0.19 8.80
N LYS A 397 -19.83 -1.51 8.75
CA LYS A 397 -18.64 -2.27 9.16
C LYS A 397 -17.45 -2.02 8.24
N LEU A 398 -17.66 -1.95 6.92
CA LEU A 398 -16.61 -1.58 5.96
C LEU A 398 -16.08 -0.16 6.17
N ALA A 399 -16.76 0.71 6.93
CA ALA A 399 -16.22 2.05 7.21
C ALA A 399 -14.91 2.00 8.03
N GLU A 400 -14.69 0.94 8.80
CA GLU A 400 -13.49 0.73 9.62
C GLU A 400 -12.22 0.56 8.76
N PRO A 401 -11.14 1.34 8.97
CA PRO A 401 -9.94 1.34 8.12
C PRO A 401 -9.26 -0.02 7.93
N GLU A 402 -9.21 -0.82 8.99
CA GLU A 402 -8.58 -2.14 9.09
C GLU A 402 -9.37 -3.25 8.37
N ILE A 403 -10.66 -3.02 8.12
CA ILE A 403 -11.52 -3.94 7.38
C ILE A 403 -11.37 -3.67 5.89
N GLY A 404 -10.96 -4.68 5.13
CA GLY A 404 -10.82 -4.58 3.69
C GLY A 404 -11.97 -5.19 2.92
N CYS A 405 -12.66 -6.18 3.48
CA CYS A 405 -13.89 -6.72 2.94
C CYS A 405 -14.82 -7.26 4.04
N VAL A 406 -16.11 -7.28 3.74
CA VAL A 406 -17.17 -7.76 4.63
C VAL A 406 -18.01 -8.80 3.91
N GLY A 407 -18.15 -9.97 4.55
CA GLY A 407 -19.14 -10.99 4.22
C GLY A 407 -20.28 -10.99 5.24
N VAL A 408 -21.33 -11.76 4.96
CA VAL A 408 -22.49 -11.94 5.84
C VAL A 408 -22.78 -13.42 6.02
N ARG A 409 -23.42 -13.79 7.13
CA ARG A 409 -23.89 -15.16 7.34
C ARG A 409 -24.81 -15.57 6.20
N LEU A 410 -24.58 -16.77 5.66
CA LEU A 410 -25.45 -17.35 4.65
C LEU A 410 -26.10 -18.61 5.22
N ASP A 411 -27.42 -18.66 5.12
CA ASP A 411 -28.28 -19.72 5.62
C ASP A 411 -28.77 -20.56 4.43
N ASP A 412 -28.94 -21.87 4.61
CA ASP A 412 -29.53 -22.73 3.59
C ASP A 412 -30.93 -22.20 3.22
N ASP A 413 -31.21 -22.05 1.92
CA ASP A 413 -32.55 -21.67 1.49
C ASP A 413 -33.49 -22.90 1.55
N PRO A 414 -34.53 -22.90 2.42
CA PRO A 414 -35.38 -24.07 2.61
C PRO A 414 -36.08 -24.53 1.32
N ASP A 415 -36.40 -23.59 0.43
CA ASP A 415 -37.04 -23.86 -0.86
C ASP A 415 -36.12 -24.62 -1.84
N SER A 416 -34.81 -24.66 -1.56
CA SER A 416 -33.80 -25.31 -2.38
C SER A 416 -33.32 -26.66 -1.83
N LEU A 417 -33.76 -27.03 -0.62
CA LEU A 417 -33.33 -28.25 0.06
C LEU A 417 -34.13 -29.48 -0.39
N PRO A 418 -33.52 -30.69 -0.38
CA PRO A 418 -34.24 -31.94 -0.53
C PRO A 418 -35.34 -32.11 0.54
N PRO A 419 -36.48 -32.75 0.22
CA PRO A 419 -37.55 -32.99 1.19
C PRO A 419 -37.03 -33.71 2.45
N GLY A 420 -37.32 -33.15 3.63
CA GLY A 420 -36.95 -33.73 4.93
C GLY A 420 -35.57 -33.33 5.46
N GLN A 421 -34.80 -32.50 4.75
CA GLN A 421 -33.54 -31.95 5.23
C GLN A 421 -33.77 -30.65 6.01
N GLU A 422 -33.19 -30.53 7.21
CA GLU A 422 -33.21 -29.32 8.02
C GLU A 422 -32.26 -28.25 7.41
N ALA A 423 -32.65 -26.97 7.48
CA ALA A 423 -31.81 -25.86 7.04
C ALA A 423 -30.72 -25.55 8.07
N GLY A 424 -29.48 -25.45 7.61
CA GLY A 424 -28.32 -25.06 8.40
C GLY A 424 -27.78 -23.68 8.02
N ILE A 425 -26.61 -23.36 8.59
CA ILE A 425 -25.81 -22.20 8.21
C ILE A 425 -24.69 -22.67 7.28
N GLN A 426 -24.63 -22.10 6.08
CA GLN A 426 -23.67 -22.42 5.03
C GLN A 426 -22.36 -21.62 5.15
N HIS A 427 -22.41 -20.42 5.73
CA HIS A 427 -21.23 -19.55 5.82
C HIS A 427 -21.21 -18.74 7.12
N LEU A 428 -20.11 -18.84 7.86
CA LEU A 428 -19.74 -17.95 8.96
C LEU A 428 -18.31 -17.37 8.79
N GLY A 429 -17.70 -17.59 7.63
CA GLY A 429 -16.27 -17.40 7.37
C GLY A 429 -15.63 -18.64 6.75
N ILE A 430 -14.31 -18.56 6.54
CA ILE A 430 -13.49 -19.62 5.95
C ILE A 430 -12.45 -20.09 6.98
N ASP A 431 -12.40 -21.39 7.24
CA ASP A 431 -11.30 -22.05 7.93
C ASP A 431 -10.39 -22.81 6.95
N PHE A 432 -9.23 -23.28 7.43
CA PHE A 432 -8.27 -24.02 6.62
C PHE A 432 -8.00 -25.38 7.26
N VAL A 433 -8.33 -26.46 6.54
CA VAL A 433 -8.27 -27.83 7.07
C VAL A 433 -7.35 -28.70 6.25
N TRP A 434 -6.50 -29.47 6.92
CA TRP A 434 -5.60 -30.41 6.26
C TRP A 434 -6.39 -31.44 5.45
N THR A 435 -5.95 -31.70 4.22
CA THR A 435 -6.51 -32.75 3.38
C THR A 435 -5.41 -33.59 2.77
N GLU A 436 -5.38 -34.88 3.10
CA GLU A 436 -4.37 -35.83 2.64
C GLU A 436 -4.30 -35.91 1.11
N ALA A 437 -5.46 -35.97 0.45
CA ALA A 437 -5.57 -36.14 -1.01
C ALA A 437 -4.87 -35.04 -1.83
N ARG A 438 -4.75 -33.80 -1.30
CA ARG A 438 -4.07 -32.68 -1.98
C ARG A 438 -2.80 -32.21 -1.26
N GLY A 439 -2.53 -32.74 -0.07
CA GLY A 439 -1.33 -32.47 0.74
C GLY A 439 -1.14 -31.00 1.11
N TYR A 440 -2.22 -30.29 1.49
CA TYR A 440 -2.16 -28.93 2.06
C TYR A 440 -3.44 -28.58 2.84
N TYR A 441 -3.41 -27.48 3.58
CA TYR A 441 -4.57 -26.94 4.30
C TYR A 441 -5.52 -26.22 3.33
N GLN A 442 -6.62 -26.89 2.99
CA GLN A 442 -7.60 -26.39 2.03
C GLN A 442 -8.60 -25.46 2.72
N PRO A 443 -9.04 -24.38 2.06
CA PRO A 443 -10.12 -23.57 2.56
C PRO A 443 -11.41 -24.38 2.64
N ARG A 444 -12.16 -24.19 3.73
CA ARG A 444 -13.47 -24.80 3.95
C ARG A 444 -14.42 -23.76 4.55
N GLN A 445 -15.67 -23.84 4.13
CA GLN A 445 -16.74 -23.00 4.69
C GLN A 445 -17.00 -23.41 6.14
N ILE A 446 -17.04 -22.44 7.06
CA ILE A 446 -17.50 -22.69 8.43
C ILE A 446 -19.02 -22.80 8.41
N ARG A 447 -19.54 -24.00 8.71
CA ARG A 447 -20.96 -24.37 8.62
C ARG A 447 -21.53 -24.83 9.97
N GLN A 448 -22.84 -24.71 10.16
CA GLN A 448 -23.57 -25.30 11.28
C GLN A 448 -24.79 -26.07 10.78
N ALA A 449 -25.06 -27.24 11.35
CA ALA A 449 -26.05 -28.17 10.82
C ALA A 449 -27.52 -27.75 11.03
N SER A 450 -27.77 -26.90 12.03
CA SER A 450 -29.12 -26.48 12.41
C SER A 450 -29.13 -24.98 12.63
N LEU A 451 -29.91 -24.27 11.81
CA LEU A 451 -30.07 -22.82 11.94
C LEU A 451 -30.69 -22.46 13.29
N GLU A 452 -31.78 -23.16 13.67
CA GLU A 452 -32.53 -22.91 14.91
C GLU A 452 -31.63 -22.99 16.16
N ARG A 453 -30.94 -24.12 16.35
CA ARG A 453 -30.04 -24.32 17.52
C ARG A 453 -28.87 -23.33 17.55
N SER A 454 -28.42 -22.89 16.38
CA SER A 454 -27.31 -21.94 16.26
C SER A 454 -27.73 -20.54 16.66
N LEU A 455 -28.96 -20.13 16.33
CA LEU A 455 -29.54 -18.85 16.75
C LEU A 455 -29.85 -18.83 18.25
N GLU A 456 -30.35 -19.93 18.81
CA GLU A 456 -30.67 -20.07 20.25
C GLU A 456 -29.44 -20.06 21.16
N SER A 457 -28.35 -20.72 20.74
CA SER A 457 -27.14 -20.85 21.56
C SER A 457 -26.32 -19.57 21.68
N GLY A 458 -26.65 -18.51 20.94
CA GLY A 458 -25.90 -17.24 20.92
C GLY A 458 -24.43 -17.40 20.49
N ALA A 459 -24.06 -18.58 19.98
CA ALA A 459 -22.70 -18.93 19.59
C ALA A 459 -22.27 -18.04 18.42
N ARG A 460 -21.53 -16.98 18.74
CA ARG A 460 -21.04 -15.88 17.86
C ARG A 460 -21.98 -14.68 17.70
N SER A 461 -22.57 -14.26 18.82
CA SER A 461 -23.19 -12.95 18.99
C SER A 461 -22.12 -11.84 18.90
N GLY A 462 -21.94 -11.29 17.70
CA GLY A 462 -20.87 -10.36 17.36
C GLY A 462 -20.04 -10.94 16.22
N GLY A 463 -20.08 -10.30 15.05
CA GLY A 463 -19.28 -10.72 13.90
C GLY A 463 -17.81 -10.97 14.24
N GLY A 464 -17.11 -11.72 13.38
CA GLY A 464 -15.74 -12.15 13.65
C GLY A 464 -14.74 -11.74 12.57
N TRP A 465 -13.49 -11.53 13.00
CA TRP A 465 -12.36 -11.55 12.09
C TRP A 465 -12.28 -12.91 11.41
N GLN A 466 -12.23 -12.90 10.08
CA GLN A 466 -12.10 -14.13 9.30
C GLN A 466 -10.87 -14.03 8.37
N PRO A 467 -10.19 -15.15 8.10
CA PRO A 467 -9.14 -15.19 7.09
C PRO A 467 -9.66 -14.83 5.68
N ALA A 468 -10.89 -15.24 5.38
CA ALA A 468 -11.58 -14.94 4.14
C ALA A 468 -13.11 -15.04 4.30
N VAL A 469 -13.83 -14.46 3.35
CA VAL A 469 -15.28 -14.58 3.18
C VAL A 469 -15.61 -15.01 1.76
N THR A 470 -16.81 -15.54 1.54
CA THR A 470 -17.26 -16.04 0.24
C THR A 470 -17.62 -14.92 -0.74
N GLY A 471 -17.36 -15.12 -2.02
CA GLY A 471 -17.79 -14.25 -3.12
C GLY A 471 -19.31 -14.19 -3.33
N ALA A 472 -20.08 -15.06 -2.66
CA ALA A 472 -21.54 -15.02 -2.72
C ALA A 472 -22.14 -13.73 -2.13
N PHE A 473 -21.46 -13.15 -1.12
CA PHE A 473 -21.67 -11.78 -0.66
C PHE A 473 -20.31 -11.25 -0.19
N LEU A 474 -19.66 -10.42 -1.02
CA LEU A 474 -18.37 -9.81 -0.69
C LEU A 474 -18.42 -8.31 -0.97
N LEU A 475 -18.54 -7.53 0.10
CA LEU A 475 -18.51 -6.08 0.05
C LEU A 475 -17.07 -5.59 0.28
N CYS A 476 -16.53 -4.77 -0.62
CA CYS A 476 -15.22 -4.17 -0.46
C CYS A 476 -15.18 -2.75 -1.04
N ARG A 477 -14.11 -1.99 -0.74
CA ARG A 477 -13.93 -0.67 -1.34
C ARG A 477 -13.41 -0.83 -2.76
N ARG A 478 -13.99 -0.10 -3.72
CA ARG A 478 -13.54 -0.08 -5.12
C ARG A 478 -12.05 0.23 -5.25
N ARG A 479 -11.53 1.13 -4.41
CA ARG A 479 -10.10 1.45 -4.35
C ARG A 479 -9.23 0.26 -3.94
N ASP A 480 -9.67 -0.52 -2.94
CA ASP A 480 -8.91 -1.66 -2.41
C ASP A 480 -8.92 -2.79 -3.46
N PHE A 481 -10.08 -3.01 -4.09
CA PHE A 481 -10.24 -3.95 -5.20
C PHE A 481 -9.33 -3.63 -6.39
N ARG A 482 -9.31 -2.36 -6.83
CA ARG A 482 -8.45 -1.90 -7.93
C ARG A 482 -6.96 -2.01 -7.60
N ARG A 483 -6.56 -1.66 -6.38
CA ARG A 483 -5.15 -1.74 -5.94
C ARG A 483 -4.61 -3.17 -5.97
N LEU A 484 -5.48 -4.17 -5.74
CA LEU A 484 -5.14 -5.59 -5.85
C LEU A 484 -5.24 -6.13 -7.28
N GLY A 485 -5.63 -5.32 -8.27
CA GLY A 485 -5.88 -5.79 -9.63
C GLY A 485 -7.15 -6.64 -9.77
N GLY A 486 -8.08 -6.57 -8.81
CA GLY A 486 -9.32 -7.32 -8.78
C GLY A 486 -9.17 -8.81 -8.45
N PHE A 487 -10.15 -9.61 -8.85
CA PHE A 487 -10.07 -11.08 -8.76
C PHE A 487 -9.06 -11.62 -9.76
N SER A 488 -8.25 -12.61 -9.37
CA SER A 488 -7.28 -13.18 -10.29
C SER A 488 -7.99 -13.97 -11.39
N ALA A 489 -7.75 -13.58 -12.65
CA ALA A 489 -8.31 -14.22 -13.83
C ALA A 489 -7.80 -15.65 -14.06
N GLU A 490 -6.78 -16.07 -13.31
CA GLU A 490 -6.21 -17.42 -13.37
C GLU A 490 -7.03 -18.47 -12.60
N TYR A 491 -7.99 -18.02 -11.77
CA TYR A 491 -9.02 -18.90 -11.20
C TYR A 491 -10.23 -18.98 -12.13
N ASP A 492 -10.83 -20.16 -12.17
CA ASP A 492 -12.00 -20.48 -12.98
C ASP A 492 -13.02 -21.18 -12.10
N TYR A 493 -14.01 -20.42 -11.61
CA TYR A 493 -15.09 -20.88 -10.73
C TYR A 493 -14.60 -21.57 -9.44
N GLY A 494 -14.03 -20.81 -8.52
CA GLY A 494 -13.71 -21.20 -7.15
C GLY A 494 -12.31 -20.76 -6.69
N LEU A 495 -12.22 -20.34 -5.42
CA LEU A 495 -11.03 -19.84 -4.71
C LEU A 495 -10.59 -18.41 -5.04
N GLU A 496 -11.16 -17.74 -6.04
CA GLU A 496 -10.82 -16.36 -6.39
C GLU A 496 -11.14 -15.32 -5.31
N ASP A 497 -12.23 -15.55 -4.59
CA ASP A 497 -12.72 -14.77 -3.45
C ASP A 497 -11.79 -14.92 -2.25
N ILE A 498 -11.40 -16.15 -1.93
CA ILE A 498 -10.47 -16.47 -0.84
C ILE A 498 -9.07 -15.93 -1.16
N ASP A 499 -8.61 -16.12 -2.41
CA ASP A 499 -7.36 -15.54 -2.90
C ASP A 499 -7.36 -14.01 -2.77
N PHE A 500 -8.46 -13.35 -3.13
CA PHE A 500 -8.62 -11.91 -2.95
C PHE A 500 -8.52 -11.50 -1.48
N CYS A 501 -9.20 -12.19 -0.56
CA CYS A 501 -9.11 -11.92 0.88
C CYS A 501 -7.68 -12.10 1.42
N LEU A 502 -6.96 -13.14 0.97
CA LEU A 502 -5.59 -13.40 1.38
C LEU A 502 -4.62 -12.34 0.82
N ARG A 503 -4.78 -11.91 -0.44
CA ARG A 503 -4.03 -10.78 -1.01
C ARG A 503 -4.32 -9.47 -0.30
N LEU A 504 -5.59 -9.23 0.06
CA LEU A 504 -6.00 -8.07 0.82
C LEU A 504 -5.29 -8.00 2.18
N THR A 505 -5.07 -9.14 2.84
CA THR A 505 -4.26 -9.23 4.06
C THR A 505 -2.78 -9.04 3.79
N ARG A 506 -2.22 -9.76 2.81
CA ARG A 506 -0.78 -9.75 2.48
C ARG A 506 -0.30 -8.38 1.99
N ASP A 507 -1.07 -7.73 1.12
CA ASP A 507 -0.61 -6.57 0.34
C ASP A 507 -1.12 -5.23 0.91
N LEU A 508 -2.24 -5.24 1.63
CA LEU A 508 -2.84 -4.02 2.19
C LEU A 508 -2.89 -4.00 3.72
N GLY A 509 -2.52 -5.09 4.40
CA GLY A 509 -2.61 -5.20 5.87
C GLY A 509 -4.04 -5.16 6.40
N LYS A 510 -5.05 -5.35 5.55
CA LYS A 510 -6.47 -5.32 5.92
C LYS A 510 -7.01 -6.73 6.08
N ARG A 511 -8.11 -6.89 6.81
CA ARG A 511 -8.68 -8.23 7.08
C ARG A 511 -10.12 -8.33 6.63
N ALA A 512 -10.60 -9.56 6.49
CA ALA A 512 -12.00 -9.85 6.23
C ALA A 512 -12.80 -9.89 7.54
N TRP A 513 -14.04 -9.46 7.48
CA TRP A 513 -15.00 -9.55 8.57
C TRP A 513 -16.25 -10.29 8.11
N CYS A 514 -16.78 -11.21 8.90
CA CYS A 514 -18.08 -11.84 8.62
C CYS A 514 -19.12 -11.36 9.64
N LEU A 515 -20.17 -10.70 9.16
CA LEU A 515 -21.33 -10.36 9.98
C LEU A 515 -22.15 -11.62 10.26
N THR A 516 -22.30 -11.99 11.53
CA THR A 516 -23.02 -13.20 11.97
C THR A 516 -24.42 -12.90 12.52
N GLU A 517 -24.67 -11.64 12.86
CA GLU A 517 -25.92 -11.13 13.44
C GLU A 517 -27.08 -11.08 12.43
N LEU A 518 -26.76 -10.91 11.15
CA LEU A 518 -27.73 -10.87 10.04
C LEU A 518 -27.39 -11.98 9.05
N GLY A 519 -28.41 -12.73 8.64
CA GLY A 519 -28.29 -13.83 7.66
C GLY A 519 -29.07 -13.55 6.38
N LEU A 520 -28.47 -13.88 5.25
CA LEU A 520 -29.14 -13.98 3.95
C LEU A 520 -29.33 -15.46 3.59
N ARG A 521 -30.37 -15.78 2.82
CA ARG A 521 -30.58 -17.15 2.33
C ARG A 521 -29.83 -17.37 1.02
N HIS A 522 -29.23 -18.55 0.85
CA HIS A 522 -28.43 -18.90 -0.34
C HIS A 522 -28.82 -20.27 -0.92
N ALA A 523 -29.30 -20.27 -2.18
CA ALA A 523 -29.66 -21.47 -2.93
C ALA A 523 -28.45 -22.05 -3.70
N GLU A 524 -27.46 -22.52 -2.95
CA GLU A 524 -26.12 -22.93 -3.44
C GLU A 524 -26.18 -23.97 -4.58
N SER A 525 -25.36 -23.75 -5.62
CA SER A 525 -25.13 -24.70 -6.73
C SER A 525 -26.33 -24.94 -7.68
N SER A 526 -27.34 -24.08 -7.67
CA SER A 526 -28.55 -24.18 -8.52
C SER A 526 -28.31 -24.09 -10.05
N THR A 527 -27.17 -23.57 -10.51
CA THR A 527 -26.88 -23.31 -11.95
C THR A 527 -25.78 -24.17 -12.58
N ARG A 528 -25.13 -25.09 -11.85
CA ARG A 528 -23.99 -25.87 -12.38
C ARG A 528 -24.45 -27.05 -13.24
N ARG A 529 -24.32 -26.95 -14.57
CA ARG A 529 -24.49 -28.09 -15.49
C ARG A 529 -23.44 -29.19 -15.19
N ARG A 530 -23.91 -30.43 -15.13
CA ARG A 530 -23.25 -31.62 -14.56
C ARG A 530 -22.28 -32.33 -15.51
N ASP A 531 -21.23 -31.67 -16.00
CA ASP A 531 -20.03 -32.42 -16.45
C ASP A 531 -19.05 -32.55 -15.27
N ARG A 532 -19.14 -33.69 -14.58
CA ARG A 532 -18.32 -33.99 -13.40
C ARG A 532 -16.82 -34.02 -13.73
N ALA A 533 -16.42 -34.47 -14.92
CA ALA A 533 -15.01 -34.62 -15.27
C ALA A 533 -14.34 -33.27 -15.52
N LEU A 534 -14.99 -32.40 -16.31
CA LEU A 534 -14.50 -31.03 -16.55
C LEU A 534 -14.51 -30.19 -15.25
N THR A 535 -15.53 -30.39 -14.40
CA THR A 535 -15.62 -29.70 -13.10
C THR A 535 -14.47 -30.10 -12.18
N ASN A 536 -14.16 -31.41 -12.08
CA ASN A 536 -13.06 -31.90 -11.24
C ASN A 536 -11.68 -31.39 -11.72
N ALA A 537 -11.45 -31.35 -13.04
CA ALA A 537 -10.20 -30.85 -13.60
C ALA A 537 -9.97 -29.36 -13.29
N ARG A 538 -11.03 -28.53 -13.35
CA ARG A 538 -10.98 -27.11 -12.98
C ARG A 538 -10.70 -26.92 -11.50
N ILE A 539 -11.42 -27.64 -10.64
CA ILE A 539 -11.21 -27.65 -9.18
C ILE A 539 -9.75 -27.99 -8.86
N GLU A 540 -9.22 -29.07 -9.45
CA GLU A 540 -7.84 -29.50 -9.18
C GLU A 540 -6.79 -28.51 -9.71
N ARG A 541 -7.07 -27.80 -10.81
CA ARG A 541 -6.22 -26.71 -11.28
C ARG A 541 -6.20 -25.54 -10.29
N ASN A 542 -7.37 -25.12 -9.80
CA ASN A 542 -7.48 -24.02 -8.84
C ASN A 542 -6.79 -24.38 -7.52
N HIS A 543 -6.98 -25.61 -6.99
CA HIS A 543 -6.31 -26.06 -5.77
C HIS A 543 -4.78 -26.19 -5.94
N ARG A 544 -4.27 -26.68 -7.08
CA ARG A 544 -2.82 -26.71 -7.35
C ARG A 544 -2.21 -25.31 -7.32
N ARG A 545 -2.86 -24.36 -7.99
CA ARG A 545 -2.44 -22.95 -7.98
C ARG A 545 -2.51 -22.36 -6.56
N PHE A 546 -3.64 -22.54 -5.89
CA PHE A 546 -3.86 -21.99 -4.56
C PHE A 546 -2.84 -22.55 -3.56
N LYS A 547 -2.53 -23.85 -3.63
CA LYS A 547 -1.45 -24.47 -2.84
C LYS A 547 -0.08 -23.83 -3.13
N ALA A 548 0.26 -23.62 -4.40
CA ALA A 548 1.54 -23.02 -4.78
C ALA A 548 1.70 -21.58 -4.26
N LEU A 549 0.60 -20.82 -4.19
CA LEU A 549 0.61 -19.44 -3.71
C LEU A 549 0.48 -19.31 -2.19
N TRP A 550 -0.33 -20.17 -1.56
CA TRP A 550 -0.82 -19.98 -0.20
C TRP A 550 -0.56 -21.18 0.74
N GLY A 551 0.15 -22.21 0.30
CA GLY A 551 0.37 -23.42 1.10
C GLY A 551 0.97 -23.17 2.49
N GLU A 552 1.99 -22.31 2.58
CA GLU A 552 2.59 -21.90 3.86
C GLU A 552 1.64 -21.03 4.67
N ARG A 553 0.98 -20.06 4.02
CA ARG A 553 0.06 -19.14 4.70
C ARG A 553 -1.16 -19.86 5.29
N THR A 554 -1.74 -20.81 4.55
CA THR A 554 -2.87 -21.62 5.02
C THR A 554 -2.50 -22.56 6.15
N ARG A 555 -1.27 -23.09 6.16
CA ARG A 555 -0.72 -23.83 7.31
C ARG A 555 -0.64 -22.95 8.56
N ALA A 556 -0.09 -21.73 8.43
CA ALA A 556 -0.03 -20.79 9.55
C ALA A 556 -1.43 -20.42 10.06
N LEU A 557 -2.36 -20.09 9.15
CA LEU A 557 -3.74 -19.76 9.51
C LEU A 557 -4.50 -20.93 10.16
N ALA A 558 -4.22 -22.17 9.75
CA ALA A 558 -4.80 -23.35 10.38
C ALA A 558 -4.24 -23.59 11.79
N ALA A 559 -2.97 -23.25 12.03
CA ALA A 559 -2.37 -23.26 13.37
C ALA A 559 -2.94 -22.15 14.27
N GLU A 560 -3.29 -20.99 13.69
CA GLU A 560 -3.95 -19.88 14.40
C GLU A 560 -5.44 -20.16 14.72
N GLY A 561 -6.11 -21.01 13.94
CA GLY A 561 -7.57 -21.27 14.01
C GLY A 561 -7.98 -22.56 14.72
N GLY A 562 -7.04 -23.42 15.09
CA GLY A 562 -7.31 -24.46 16.08
C GLY A 562 -7.46 -23.79 17.45
N GLU A 563 -8.53 -24.10 18.18
CA GLU A 563 -8.55 -23.83 19.62
C GLU A 563 -7.25 -24.38 20.22
N ALA A 564 -6.34 -23.47 20.55
CA ALA A 564 -5.18 -23.75 21.34
C ALA A 564 -5.66 -24.09 22.75
N ASP A 565 -6.06 -25.34 22.92
CA ASP A 565 -6.09 -26.01 24.23
C ASP A 565 -4.65 -26.39 24.67
N GLY A 566 -3.64 -25.85 23.99
CA GLY A 566 -2.24 -25.81 24.42
C GLY A 566 -1.87 -24.39 24.83
N ALA A 567 -1.49 -24.21 26.10
CA ALA A 567 -1.11 -22.92 26.67
C ALA A 567 -0.17 -22.10 25.75
N SER A 568 -0.65 -20.96 25.25
CA SER A 568 0.14 -19.98 24.50
C SER A 568 1.41 -19.62 25.28
N LEU A 569 2.57 -19.72 24.63
CA LEU A 569 3.86 -19.35 25.21
C LEU A 569 3.99 -17.81 25.24
N ASN A 570 4.04 -17.20 26.41
CA ASN A 570 4.24 -15.75 26.55
C ASN A 570 5.73 -15.40 26.53
N VAL A 571 6.21 -14.76 25.46
CA VAL A 571 7.62 -14.38 25.28
C VAL A 571 7.80 -12.87 25.40
N LEU A 572 8.60 -12.42 26.37
CA LEU A 572 8.99 -11.02 26.52
C LEU A 572 10.37 -10.80 25.91
N PHE A 573 10.41 -10.12 24.77
CA PHE A 573 11.67 -9.61 24.22
C PHE A 573 12.06 -8.31 24.93
N VAL A 574 13.35 -8.14 25.23
CA VAL A 574 13.87 -6.93 25.89
C VAL A 574 14.98 -6.35 25.03
N LEU A 575 14.84 -5.10 24.61
CA LEU A 575 15.78 -4.41 23.72
C LEU A 575 16.56 -3.32 24.46
N PRO A 576 17.84 -3.05 24.10
CA PRO A 576 18.63 -2.00 24.75
C PRO A 576 18.35 -0.61 24.18
N HIS A 577 17.62 -0.52 23.07
CA HIS A 577 17.41 0.66 22.23
C HIS A 577 15.96 0.72 21.71
N GLN A 578 15.65 1.75 20.93
CA GLN A 578 14.39 1.93 20.22
C GLN A 578 14.03 0.75 19.30
N PHE A 579 12.73 0.55 19.09
CA PHE A 579 12.17 -0.59 18.36
C PHE A 579 12.45 -0.59 16.85
N ASP A 580 12.76 0.56 16.28
CA ASP A 580 13.16 0.78 14.88
C ASP A 580 14.69 0.62 14.65
N SER A 581 15.44 0.21 15.68
CA SER A 581 16.87 -0.14 15.54
C SER A 581 17.08 -1.49 14.83
N ASN A 582 18.33 -1.79 14.45
CA ASN A 582 18.68 -3.11 13.89
C ASN A 582 18.28 -4.27 14.82
N ASN A 583 18.49 -4.12 16.13
CA ASN A 583 18.05 -5.09 17.13
C ASN A 583 16.53 -5.27 17.10
N GLY A 584 15.80 -4.15 17.07
CA GLY A 584 14.35 -4.16 17.01
C GLY A 584 13.82 -4.81 15.73
N TYR A 585 14.47 -4.57 14.60
CA TYR A 585 14.15 -5.23 13.33
C TYR A 585 14.37 -6.75 13.40
N HIS A 586 15.47 -7.23 13.98
CA HIS A 586 15.69 -8.68 14.18
C HIS A 586 14.60 -9.28 15.08
N VAL A 587 14.30 -8.62 16.20
CA VAL A 587 13.24 -9.04 17.12
C VAL A 587 11.87 -9.06 16.44
N GLN A 588 11.55 -8.08 15.59
CA GLN A 588 10.30 -8.05 14.83
C GLN A 588 10.12 -9.30 13.97
N LEU A 589 11.16 -9.70 13.24
CA LEU A 589 11.11 -10.87 12.37
C LEU A 589 11.02 -12.17 13.18
N HIS A 590 11.82 -12.32 14.25
CA HIS A 590 11.73 -13.50 15.10
C HIS A 590 10.39 -13.60 15.85
N ALA A 591 9.87 -12.47 16.35
CA ALA A 591 8.57 -12.44 17.00
C ALA A 591 7.44 -12.77 16.03
N ALA A 592 7.51 -12.33 14.77
CA ALA A 592 6.54 -12.71 13.74
C ALA A 592 6.51 -14.23 13.52
N LEU A 593 7.67 -14.88 13.52
CA LEU A 593 7.77 -16.35 13.41
C LEU A 593 7.17 -17.07 14.63
N LEU A 594 7.42 -16.57 15.83
CA LEU A 594 6.85 -17.13 17.07
C LEU A 594 5.33 -16.94 17.14
N LEU A 595 4.83 -15.76 16.74
CA LEU A 595 3.39 -15.47 16.66
C LEU A 595 2.69 -16.42 15.69
N ALA A 596 3.31 -16.73 14.54
CA ALA A 596 2.79 -17.70 13.57
C ALA A 596 2.72 -19.15 14.12
N ARG A 597 3.35 -19.42 15.27
CA ARG A 597 3.36 -20.70 15.99
C ARG A 597 2.49 -20.70 17.25
N GLY A 598 1.71 -19.65 17.46
CA GLY A 598 0.79 -19.55 18.60
C GLY A 598 1.45 -19.10 19.90
N ALA A 599 2.69 -18.58 19.87
CA ALA A 599 3.21 -17.80 20.99
C ALA A 599 2.53 -16.43 21.05
N ASP A 600 2.53 -15.80 22.23
CA ASP A 600 2.17 -14.40 22.38
C ASP A 600 3.43 -13.61 22.72
N CYS A 601 3.73 -12.58 21.93
CA CYS A 601 4.98 -11.84 22.04
C CYS A 601 4.75 -10.37 22.41
N THR A 602 5.53 -9.90 23.38
CA THR A 602 5.61 -8.49 23.78
C THR A 602 7.06 -8.04 23.75
N VAL A 603 7.32 -6.78 23.41
CA VAL A 603 8.66 -6.19 23.36
C VAL A 603 8.77 -5.04 24.36
N ALA A 604 9.80 -5.07 25.20
CA ALA A 604 10.15 -4.02 26.14
C ALA A 604 11.31 -3.17 25.59
N VAL A 605 11.17 -1.85 25.63
CA VAL A 605 12.20 -0.86 25.25
C VAL A 605 12.43 0.18 26.36
N PRO A 606 13.59 0.85 26.42
CA PRO A 606 13.84 1.90 27.41
C PRO A 606 12.85 3.07 27.31
N ASP A 607 12.47 3.67 28.45
CA ASP A 607 11.39 4.67 28.52
C ASP A 607 11.62 5.91 27.64
N GLY A 608 12.84 6.45 27.61
CA GLY A 608 13.18 7.62 26.78
C GLY A 608 13.23 7.34 25.27
N LEU A 609 13.13 6.07 24.87
CA LEU A 609 13.19 5.58 23.49
C LEU A 609 11.88 4.91 23.06
N TYR A 610 10.84 5.01 23.89
CA TYR A 610 9.53 4.45 23.60
C TYR A 610 8.75 5.36 22.66
N ALA A 611 8.34 4.81 21.51
CA ALA A 611 7.38 5.41 20.60
C ALA A 611 6.23 4.42 20.37
N ALA A 612 4.99 4.93 20.29
CA ALA A 612 3.83 4.11 19.95
C ALA A 612 4.00 3.55 18.54
N SER A 613 4.08 2.22 18.42
CA SER A 613 4.30 1.55 17.15
C SER A 613 2.99 1.33 16.39
N SER A 614 3.03 1.49 15.06
CA SER A 614 1.96 1.09 14.13
C SER A 614 2.03 -0.39 13.71
N VAL A 615 3.01 -1.13 14.22
CA VAL A 615 3.29 -2.54 13.88
C VAL A 615 2.43 -3.48 14.74
N SER A 616 2.09 -4.66 14.23
CA SER A 616 1.25 -5.66 14.88
C SER A 616 1.80 -6.26 16.19
N LEU A 617 3.06 -5.97 16.54
CA LEU A 617 3.74 -6.45 17.74
C LEU A 617 3.56 -5.45 18.88
N ARG A 618 3.23 -5.93 20.08
CA ARG A 618 3.00 -5.05 21.23
C ARG A 618 4.33 -4.58 21.79
N VAL A 619 4.55 -3.28 21.75
CA VAL A 619 5.73 -2.62 22.33
C VAL A 619 5.32 -1.90 23.61
N ARG A 620 6.13 -2.03 24.66
CA ARG A 620 5.96 -1.40 25.97
C ARG A 620 7.26 -0.76 26.42
N SER A 621 7.15 0.31 27.18
CA SER A 621 8.31 0.87 27.88
C SER A 621 8.68 0.00 29.09
N TYR A 622 9.93 0.10 29.56
CA TYR A 622 10.39 -0.61 30.76
C TYR A 622 9.51 -0.31 31.99
N THR A 623 9.18 0.96 32.21
CA THR A 623 8.31 1.35 33.33
C THR A 623 6.90 0.78 33.19
N GLN A 624 6.35 0.75 31.97
CA GLN A 624 5.02 0.16 31.73
C GLN A 624 5.01 -1.34 32.08
N VAL A 625 6.02 -2.09 31.64
CA VAL A 625 6.10 -3.54 31.95
C VAL A 625 6.19 -3.79 33.45
N LEU A 626 7.01 -3.03 34.18
CA LEU A 626 7.16 -3.23 35.63
C LEU A 626 5.97 -2.70 36.45
N GLY A 627 5.29 -1.67 35.95
CA GLY A 627 4.17 -0.99 36.61
C GLY A 627 2.81 -1.66 36.43
N GLU A 628 2.60 -2.50 35.41
CA GLU A 628 1.35 -3.23 35.19
C GLU A 628 1.05 -4.17 36.37
N ALA A 629 -0.16 -4.09 36.95
CA ALA A 629 -0.58 -4.93 38.08
C ALA A 629 -0.63 -6.43 37.72
N SER A 630 -0.84 -6.76 36.45
CA SER A 630 -0.87 -8.10 35.86
C SER A 630 -0.46 -8.05 34.39
N GLY A 631 0.34 -9.01 33.92
CA GLY A 631 0.33 -9.38 32.51
C GLY A 631 1.42 -8.86 31.58
N ALA A 632 2.26 -7.88 31.96
CA ALA A 632 3.35 -7.36 31.11
C ALA A 632 2.95 -7.07 29.63
N GLY A 633 1.66 -6.78 29.38
CA GLY A 633 1.07 -6.58 28.07
C GLY A 633 0.64 -7.83 27.28
N PHE A 634 0.63 -9.03 27.85
CA PHE A 634 0.14 -10.27 27.20
C PHE A 634 -1.39 -10.36 27.14
N ARG A 635 -1.91 -11.00 26.09
CA ARG A 635 -3.36 -11.07 25.77
C ARG A 635 -4.16 -11.85 26.80
N ASP A 636 -3.55 -12.86 27.38
CA ASP A 636 -4.16 -13.70 28.41
C ASP A 636 -4.04 -13.12 29.82
N GLY A 637 -3.42 -11.93 29.95
CA GLY A 637 -3.19 -11.27 31.24
C GLY A 637 -2.17 -11.97 32.14
N ARG A 638 -1.54 -13.08 31.71
CA ARG A 638 -0.48 -13.76 32.45
C ARG A 638 0.86 -13.06 32.22
N GLY A 639 1.80 -13.25 33.15
CA GLY A 639 3.17 -12.77 32.97
C GLY A 639 3.93 -13.47 31.83
N PRO A 640 5.18 -13.07 31.57
CA PRO A 640 6.05 -13.79 30.65
C PRO A 640 6.29 -15.22 31.16
N ASP A 641 6.13 -16.18 30.26
CA ASP A 641 6.60 -17.55 30.47
C ASP A 641 8.12 -17.62 30.22
N LEU A 642 8.67 -16.73 29.39
CA LEU A 642 10.10 -16.64 29.08
C LEU A 642 10.51 -15.18 28.78
N VAL A 643 11.73 -14.80 29.19
CA VAL A 643 12.33 -13.51 28.84
C VAL A 643 13.50 -13.72 27.90
N HIS A 644 13.50 -13.03 26.75
CA HIS A 644 14.59 -13.04 25.77
C HIS A 644 15.26 -11.67 25.69
N ALA A 645 16.44 -11.55 26.30
CA ALA A 645 17.15 -10.30 26.50
C ALA A 645 18.20 -10.01 25.42
N TRP A 646 18.02 -8.92 24.67
CA TRP A 646 18.95 -8.35 23.69
C TRP A 646 19.56 -7.08 24.26
N THR A 647 20.86 -6.91 24.42
CA THR A 647 21.96 -7.87 24.61
C THR A 647 22.38 -7.77 26.11
N PRO A 648 23.49 -8.32 26.64
CA PRO A 648 23.77 -8.33 28.09
C PRO A 648 24.23 -6.98 28.69
N ARG A 649 23.86 -5.86 28.05
CA ARG A 649 24.22 -4.49 28.48
C ARG A 649 23.53 -4.13 29.79
N GLU A 650 24.14 -3.22 30.56
CA GLU A 650 23.68 -2.85 31.91
C GLU A 650 22.21 -2.44 31.96
N ILE A 651 21.73 -1.65 30.99
CA ILE A 651 20.34 -1.18 30.92
C ILE A 651 19.35 -2.35 30.81
N VAL A 652 19.69 -3.39 30.04
CA VAL A 652 18.87 -4.60 29.85
C VAL A 652 18.95 -5.48 31.09
N ARG A 653 20.16 -5.72 31.61
CA ARG A 653 20.38 -6.52 32.83
C ARG A 653 19.54 -5.99 33.99
N ARG A 654 19.64 -4.68 34.28
CA ARG A 654 18.91 -4.03 35.39
C ARG A 654 17.40 -4.21 35.25
N PHE A 655 16.87 -4.02 34.05
CA PHE A 655 15.45 -4.21 33.78
C PHE A 655 15.01 -5.67 33.94
N VAL A 656 15.76 -6.61 33.36
CA VAL A 656 15.46 -8.05 33.42
C VAL A 656 15.53 -8.56 34.87
N GLU A 657 16.44 -8.06 35.69
CA GLU A 657 16.46 -8.38 37.13
C GLU A 657 15.18 -7.94 37.83
N GLY A 658 14.63 -6.77 37.48
CA GLY A 658 13.32 -6.31 37.95
C GLY A 658 12.19 -7.24 37.48
N VAL A 659 12.20 -7.65 36.20
CA VAL A 659 11.22 -8.59 35.64
C VAL A 659 11.27 -9.94 36.35
N ARG A 660 12.47 -10.51 36.56
CA ARG A 660 12.65 -11.80 37.26
C ARG A 660 12.31 -11.73 38.75
N GLY A 661 12.40 -10.55 39.37
CA GLY A 661 11.91 -10.30 40.72
C GLY A 661 10.38 -10.43 40.82
N ARG A 662 9.66 -10.20 39.71
CA ARG A 662 8.20 -10.24 39.65
C ARG A 662 7.64 -11.53 39.07
N TRP A 663 8.27 -12.08 38.03
CA TRP A 663 7.84 -13.30 37.35
C TRP A 663 8.97 -14.33 37.33
N ARG A 664 8.70 -15.52 37.87
CA ARG A 664 9.62 -16.65 37.79
C ARG A 664 9.51 -17.30 36.41
N CYS A 665 10.44 -16.96 35.53
CA CYS A 665 10.52 -17.46 34.17
C CYS A 665 12.00 -17.67 33.77
N PRO A 666 12.26 -18.57 32.80
CA PRO A 666 13.58 -18.73 32.20
C PRO A 666 14.05 -17.44 31.52
N LEU A 667 15.36 -17.18 31.65
CA LEU A 667 16.06 -16.09 30.98
C LEU A 667 16.91 -16.64 29.82
N VAL A 668 16.60 -16.18 28.61
CA VAL A 668 17.47 -16.34 27.44
C VAL A 668 18.20 -15.03 27.18
N VAL A 669 19.53 -15.07 27.09
CA VAL A 669 20.31 -13.88 26.71
C VAL A 669 20.82 -14.04 25.28
N HIS A 670 20.59 -13.02 24.44
CA HIS A 670 21.10 -12.96 23.09
C HIS A 670 22.47 -12.28 23.03
N LEU A 671 23.43 -12.95 22.40
CA LEU A 671 24.75 -12.42 22.10
C LEU A 671 24.82 -12.08 20.61
N GLU A 672 24.96 -10.78 20.32
CA GLU A 672 25.02 -10.24 18.96
C GLU A 672 26.44 -9.80 18.55
N ASP A 673 27.19 -9.24 19.50
CA ASP A 673 28.53 -8.71 19.29
C ASP A 673 29.49 -9.18 20.38
N ASN A 674 30.79 -8.98 20.14
CA ASN A 674 31.81 -9.05 21.19
C ASN A 674 31.69 -7.85 22.14
N GLU A 675 30.80 -7.98 23.13
CA GLU A 675 30.50 -6.94 24.13
C GLU A 675 31.72 -6.51 24.96
N GLU A 676 32.69 -7.41 25.21
CA GLU A 676 33.94 -7.05 25.90
C GLU A 676 34.77 -6.06 25.06
N HIS A 677 34.90 -6.32 23.75
CA HIS A 677 35.60 -5.43 22.82
C HIS A 677 34.88 -4.09 22.63
N LEU A 678 33.54 -4.12 22.53
CA LEU A 678 32.74 -2.90 22.41
C LEU A 678 32.88 -1.99 23.64
N THR A 679 32.98 -2.56 24.85
CA THR A 679 33.25 -1.80 26.08
C THR A 679 34.69 -1.25 26.10
N GLU A 680 35.68 -2.04 25.69
CA GLU A 680 37.08 -1.60 25.59
C GLU A 680 37.24 -0.40 24.65
N VAL A 681 36.68 -0.47 23.45
CA VAL A 681 36.75 0.63 22.45
C VAL A 681 36.02 1.87 22.96
N ALA A 682 34.87 1.71 23.62
CA ALA A 682 34.10 2.84 24.13
C ALA A 682 34.83 3.60 25.25
N LEU A 683 35.63 2.90 26.06
CA LEU A 683 36.35 3.47 27.20
C LEU A 683 37.82 3.75 26.92
N GLY A 684 38.34 3.32 25.76
CA GLY A 684 39.76 3.43 25.42
C GLY A 684 40.66 2.66 26.39
N ARG A 685 40.16 1.56 26.99
CA ARG A 685 40.87 0.83 28.05
C ARG A 685 40.69 -0.69 27.89
N PRO A 686 41.77 -1.49 27.96
CA PRO A 686 41.68 -2.95 27.80
C PRO A 686 40.67 -3.60 28.75
N PHE A 687 39.85 -4.51 28.25
CA PHE A 687 38.81 -5.15 29.06
C PHE A 687 39.39 -5.93 30.26
N ALA A 688 40.58 -6.52 30.09
CA ALA A 688 41.29 -7.22 31.15
C ALA A 688 41.67 -6.32 32.34
N GLU A 689 41.90 -5.03 32.10
CA GLU A 689 42.13 -4.05 33.17
C GLU A 689 40.82 -3.65 33.84
N LEU A 690 39.78 -3.39 33.05
CA LEU A 690 38.44 -3.08 33.57
C LEU A 690 37.96 -4.20 34.50
N ALA A 691 38.16 -5.47 34.12
CA ALA A 691 37.78 -6.63 34.92
C ALA A 691 38.50 -6.74 36.28
N ARG A 692 39.58 -5.99 36.52
CA ARG A 692 40.32 -5.95 37.80
C ARG A 692 39.90 -4.80 38.72
N LEU A 693 39.11 -3.85 38.21
CA LEU A 693 38.62 -2.72 39.01
C LEU A 693 37.62 -3.18 40.06
N SER A 694 37.53 -2.43 41.16
CA SER A 694 36.50 -2.65 42.17
C SER A 694 35.11 -2.37 41.60
N LEU A 695 34.07 -2.96 42.21
CA LEU A 695 32.68 -2.75 41.77
C LEU A 695 32.29 -1.26 41.78
N ALA A 696 32.77 -0.49 42.77
CA ALA A 696 32.50 0.95 42.88
C ALA A 696 33.20 1.79 41.81
N GLU A 697 34.33 1.34 41.29
CA GLU A 697 35.00 1.99 40.14
C GLU A 697 34.26 1.67 38.84
N LEU A 698 33.86 0.41 38.66
CA LEU A 698 33.09 -0.02 37.49
C LEU A 698 31.73 0.67 37.40
N ASP A 699 30.99 0.77 38.51
CA ASP A 699 29.70 1.47 38.55
C ASP A 699 29.80 2.95 38.17
N ARG A 700 30.97 3.57 38.37
CA ARG A 700 31.23 4.96 37.98
C ARG A 700 31.64 5.11 36.52
N CYS A 701 32.34 4.14 35.94
CA CYS A 701 32.96 4.30 34.63
C CYS A 701 32.26 3.53 33.50
N ILE A 702 31.44 2.53 33.79
CA ILE A 702 30.72 1.75 32.77
C ILE A 702 29.38 2.42 32.43
N PRO A 703 29.17 2.90 31.19
CA PRO A 703 27.88 3.45 30.77
C PRO A 703 26.78 2.37 30.73
N GLU A 704 25.52 2.77 30.92
CA GLU A 704 24.40 1.84 30.95
C GLU A 704 24.17 1.06 29.64
N HIS A 705 24.58 1.63 28.50
CA HIS A 705 24.47 1.01 27.19
C HIS A 705 25.68 0.11 26.85
N ARG A 706 26.52 -0.23 27.84
CA ARG A 706 27.70 -1.08 27.69
C ARG A 706 27.63 -2.30 28.63
N TYR A 707 28.47 -3.27 28.32
CA TYR A 707 28.60 -4.51 29.08
C TYR A 707 29.52 -4.32 30.28
N HIS A 708 28.99 -4.62 31.47
CA HIS A 708 29.72 -4.47 32.72
C HIS A 708 30.62 -5.70 32.99
N PRO A 709 31.94 -5.52 33.26
CA PRO A 709 32.87 -6.63 33.42
C PRO A 709 32.50 -7.67 34.48
N LEU A 710 31.97 -7.25 35.64
CA LEU A 710 31.52 -8.18 36.69
C LEU A 710 30.04 -8.55 36.57
N ARG A 711 29.13 -7.56 36.60
CA ARG A 711 27.68 -7.79 36.58
C ARG A 711 27.16 -8.37 35.27
N GLY A 712 27.73 -7.99 34.14
CA GLY A 712 27.40 -8.57 32.84
C GLY A 712 27.80 -10.04 32.74
N ARG A 713 28.94 -10.43 33.31
CA ARG A 713 29.36 -11.85 33.40
C ARG A 713 28.40 -12.64 34.28
N TRP A 714 28.11 -12.10 35.46
CA TRP A 714 27.15 -12.69 36.39
C TRP A 714 25.75 -12.86 35.77
N PHE A 715 25.32 -11.91 34.93
CA PHE A 715 24.05 -11.97 34.22
C PHE A 715 24.01 -13.12 33.20
N LEU A 716 25.08 -13.29 32.41
CA LEU A 716 25.23 -14.41 31.47
C LEU A 716 25.29 -15.76 32.19
N ASP A 717 26.03 -15.84 33.30
CA ASP A 717 26.18 -17.07 34.08
C ASP A 717 24.83 -17.56 34.67
N ARG A 718 23.88 -16.63 34.86
CA ARG A 718 22.51 -16.86 35.34
C ARG A 718 21.45 -16.99 34.24
N ALA A 719 21.84 -16.92 32.98
CA ALA A 719 20.96 -17.24 31.88
C ALA A 719 20.64 -18.74 31.89
N ASP A 720 19.38 -19.08 31.64
CA ASP A 720 18.90 -20.45 31.52
C ASP A 720 19.18 -21.00 30.11
N GLY A 721 19.26 -20.11 29.11
CA GLY A 721 19.76 -20.42 27.78
C GLY A 721 20.41 -19.21 27.10
N LEU A 722 21.14 -19.46 26.02
CA LEU A 722 21.76 -18.42 25.21
C LEU A 722 21.31 -18.51 23.75
N THR A 723 21.12 -17.37 23.11
CA THR A 723 21.05 -17.32 21.64
C THR A 723 22.24 -16.55 21.12
N LEU A 724 22.83 -17.01 20.03
CA LEU A 724 24.07 -16.47 19.50
C LEU A 724 23.85 -16.10 18.04
N VAL A 725 24.18 -14.88 17.62
CA VAL A 725 24.12 -14.56 16.18
C VAL A 725 25.08 -15.43 15.36
N ILE A 726 26.17 -15.89 16.01
CA ILE A 726 27.27 -16.67 15.45
C ILE A 726 27.85 -17.62 16.52
N GLU A 727 28.30 -18.81 16.10
CA GLU A 727 28.88 -19.84 16.96
C GLU A 727 30.09 -19.37 17.79
N THR A 728 30.92 -18.47 17.26
CA THR A 728 32.14 -18.01 17.95
C THR A 728 31.85 -17.22 19.23
N LEU A 729 30.64 -16.67 19.38
CA LEU A 729 30.16 -16.07 20.64
C LEU A 729 29.89 -17.11 21.73
N GLY A 730 29.84 -18.40 21.38
CA GLY A 730 29.73 -19.51 22.33
C GLY A 730 30.84 -19.53 23.38
N ARG A 731 31.99 -18.87 23.15
CA ARG A 731 33.05 -18.71 24.16
C ARG A 731 32.58 -18.02 25.44
N PHE A 732 31.51 -17.21 25.36
CA PHE A 732 30.93 -16.54 26.52
C PHE A 732 30.03 -17.47 27.34
N ASN A 733 29.69 -18.66 26.82
CA ASN A 733 28.92 -19.70 27.49
C ASN A 733 29.80 -20.58 28.40
N ARG A 734 30.29 -20.02 29.51
CA ARG A 734 31.25 -20.68 30.40
C ARG A 734 30.75 -21.95 31.08
N TYR A 735 29.43 -22.05 31.24
CA TYR A 735 28.76 -23.12 31.98
C TYR A 735 28.03 -24.11 31.07
N GLY A 736 28.22 -24.04 29.75
CA GLY A 736 27.59 -24.96 28.81
C GLY A 736 26.05 -24.93 28.87
N ARG A 737 25.47 -23.73 29.07
CA ARG A 737 24.02 -23.53 29.01
C ARG A 737 23.48 -23.96 27.64
N PRO A 738 22.24 -24.45 27.53
CA PRO A 738 21.59 -24.67 26.25
C PRO A 738 21.75 -23.43 25.36
N SER A 739 22.23 -23.61 24.13
CA SER A 739 22.46 -22.50 23.21
C SER A 739 21.98 -22.77 21.80
N LEU A 740 21.41 -21.76 21.16
CA LEU A 740 20.96 -21.80 19.76
C LEU A 740 21.66 -20.71 18.95
N VAL A 741 22.19 -21.08 17.78
CA VAL A 741 22.65 -20.09 16.80
C VAL A 741 21.42 -19.50 16.12
N LEU A 742 21.14 -18.24 16.41
CA LEU A 742 20.02 -17.46 15.89
C LEU A 742 20.57 -16.35 15.00
N SER A 743 20.76 -16.64 13.72
CA SER A 743 21.33 -15.68 12.75
C SER A 743 20.44 -14.46 12.55
N ALA A 744 21.04 -13.35 12.11
CA ALA A 744 20.32 -12.13 11.78
C ALA A 744 19.30 -12.39 10.65
N PRO A 745 17.98 -12.25 10.91
CA PRO A 745 16.93 -12.57 9.96
C PRO A 745 16.82 -11.50 8.87
N VAL A 746 16.37 -11.92 7.69
CA VAL A 746 16.11 -11.04 6.55
C VAL A 746 14.64 -11.10 6.18
N ASP A 747 14.01 -9.96 5.96
CA ASP A 747 12.62 -9.88 5.49
C ASP A 747 12.60 -10.14 3.98
N GLU A 748 12.27 -11.37 3.59
CA GLU A 748 12.24 -11.79 2.19
C GLU A 748 11.16 -11.07 1.35
N ARG A 749 10.22 -10.37 2.00
CA ARG A 749 9.28 -9.47 1.32
C ARG A 749 9.99 -8.22 0.79
N LEU A 750 11.07 -7.80 1.46
CA LEU A 750 11.86 -6.62 1.12
C LEU A 750 13.16 -6.98 0.41
N PHE A 751 13.91 -7.99 0.86
CA PHE A 751 15.23 -8.30 0.33
C PHE A 751 15.19 -9.56 -0.53
N TYR A 752 15.21 -9.36 -1.85
CA TYR A 752 15.21 -10.41 -2.87
C TYR A 752 15.99 -9.91 -4.10
N PRO A 753 16.40 -10.82 -5.02
CA PRO A 753 17.06 -10.40 -6.26
C PRO A 753 16.20 -9.44 -7.09
N ARG A 754 16.72 -8.23 -7.31
CA ARG A 754 16.03 -7.17 -8.06
C ARG A 754 16.82 -6.80 -9.33
N PRO A 755 16.14 -6.36 -10.41
CA PRO A 755 16.79 -5.70 -11.54
C PRO A 755 17.65 -4.52 -11.07
N LEU A 756 18.68 -4.17 -11.84
CA LEU A 756 19.52 -3.03 -11.52
C LEU A 756 18.68 -1.74 -11.47
N ASN A 757 18.72 -1.04 -10.34
CA ASN A 757 17.94 0.18 -10.15
C ASN A 757 18.62 1.37 -10.86
N ARG A 758 18.42 1.45 -12.18
CA ARG A 758 18.93 2.53 -13.03
C ARG A 758 18.27 3.88 -12.71
N ALA A 759 17.01 3.87 -12.32
CA ALA A 759 16.29 5.10 -11.96
C ALA A 759 16.92 5.78 -10.73
N LEU A 760 17.31 5.00 -9.71
CA LEU A 760 18.02 5.53 -8.55
C LEU A 760 19.42 6.01 -8.91
N ARG A 761 20.16 5.29 -9.77
CA ARG A 761 21.47 5.78 -10.28
C ARG A 761 21.34 7.14 -10.96
N GLN A 762 20.34 7.30 -11.82
CA GLN A 762 20.05 8.56 -12.50
C GLN A 762 19.66 9.67 -11.51
N ALA A 763 18.78 9.38 -10.55
CA ALA A 763 18.39 10.33 -9.51
C ALA A 763 19.58 10.79 -8.64
N LEU A 764 20.57 9.91 -8.46
CA LEU A 764 21.82 10.24 -7.76
C LEU A 764 22.89 10.81 -8.69
N ALA A 765 22.57 11.18 -9.93
CA ALA A 765 23.54 11.69 -10.91
C ALA A 765 24.79 10.79 -11.04
N ILE A 766 24.55 9.48 -11.17
CA ILE A 766 25.57 8.47 -11.44
C ILE A 766 25.48 8.12 -12.93
N GLY A 767 26.60 8.25 -13.66
CA GLY A 767 26.65 7.92 -15.08
C GLY A 767 26.42 6.43 -15.35
N ASP A 768 25.86 6.09 -16.51
CA ASP A 768 25.49 4.70 -16.85
C ASP A 768 26.68 3.73 -16.89
N GLU A 769 27.88 4.24 -17.18
CA GLU A 769 29.14 3.47 -17.24
C GLU A 769 29.91 3.47 -15.90
N ALA A 770 29.42 4.19 -14.89
CA ALA A 770 30.09 4.25 -13.59
C ALA A 770 29.79 2.97 -12.77
N GLY A 771 30.83 2.37 -12.20
CA GLY A 771 30.68 1.29 -11.24
C GLY A 771 30.08 1.81 -9.93
N VAL A 772 29.13 1.08 -9.35
CA VAL A 772 28.46 1.48 -8.10
C VAL A 772 28.76 0.51 -6.98
N VAL A 773 29.38 1.04 -5.93
CA VAL A 773 29.61 0.37 -4.65
C VAL A 773 28.60 0.89 -3.64
N VAL A 774 27.96 0.00 -2.88
CA VAL A 774 26.98 0.39 -1.86
C VAL A 774 27.39 -0.07 -0.46
N TYR A 775 27.23 0.82 0.51
CA TYR A 775 27.40 0.53 1.94
C TYR A 775 26.20 0.99 2.78
N THR A 776 25.51 0.04 3.43
CA THR A 776 24.35 0.34 4.28
C THR A 776 24.71 0.16 5.77
N GLY A 777 25.04 1.25 6.47
CA GLY A 777 25.34 1.12 7.90
C GLY A 777 25.86 2.38 8.60
N ASN A 778 25.65 2.38 9.91
CA ASN A 778 26.15 3.44 10.79
C ASN A 778 27.68 3.38 10.91
N VAL A 779 28.28 4.55 11.10
CA VAL A 779 29.72 4.70 11.37
C VAL A 779 29.91 5.09 12.82
N HIS A 780 30.64 4.25 13.56
CA HIS A 780 30.95 4.42 14.98
C HIS A 780 32.44 4.10 15.24
N ALA A 781 32.92 4.34 16.47
CA ALA A 781 34.34 4.22 16.81
C ALA A 781 34.97 2.89 16.36
N ALA A 782 34.28 1.75 16.57
CA ALA A 782 34.81 0.43 16.26
C ALA A 782 34.91 0.07 14.75
N ASN A 783 34.17 0.73 13.84
CA ASN A 783 34.21 0.42 12.40
C ASN A 783 34.71 1.59 11.54
N ARG A 784 35.05 2.73 12.15
CA ARG A 784 35.48 3.95 11.45
C ARG A 784 36.66 3.70 10.52
N GLY A 785 37.69 3.00 11.00
CA GLY A 785 38.89 2.69 10.21
C GLY A 785 38.54 1.89 8.95
N GLU A 786 37.71 0.86 9.09
CA GLU A 786 37.27 -0.03 8.01
C GLU A 786 36.48 0.75 6.95
N VAL A 787 35.53 1.59 7.37
CA VAL A 787 34.75 2.41 6.43
C VAL A 787 35.66 3.44 5.75
N GLY A 788 36.66 3.99 6.44
CA GLY A 788 37.66 4.88 5.84
C GLY A 788 38.45 4.22 4.69
N GLU A 789 38.79 2.94 4.82
CA GLU A 789 39.43 2.17 3.74
C GLU A 789 38.54 2.07 2.50
N LEU A 790 37.22 1.92 2.67
CA LEU A 790 36.27 1.89 1.56
C LEU A 790 36.24 3.21 0.78
N TYR A 791 36.27 4.35 1.48
CA TYR A 791 36.32 5.68 0.83
C TYR A 791 37.62 5.86 0.05
N ARG A 792 38.76 5.46 0.64
CA ARG A 792 40.05 5.52 -0.03
C ARG A 792 40.11 4.58 -1.24
N ALA A 793 39.49 3.40 -1.18
CA ALA A 793 39.41 2.48 -2.31
C ALA A 793 38.63 3.08 -3.50
N VAL A 794 37.50 3.75 -3.22
CA VAL A 794 36.71 4.43 -4.26
C VAL A 794 37.49 5.60 -4.86
N ALA A 795 38.20 6.38 -4.04
CA ALA A 795 39.08 7.44 -4.52
C ALA A 795 40.20 6.89 -5.42
N GLU A 796 40.82 5.78 -5.02
CA GLU A 796 41.89 5.13 -5.78
C GLU A 796 41.41 4.56 -7.11
N LEU A 797 40.24 3.93 -7.15
CA LEU A 797 39.62 3.46 -8.40
C LEU A 797 39.44 4.60 -9.41
N ASN A 798 38.96 5.76 -8.96
CA ASN A 798 38.80 6.93 -9.81
C ASN A 798 40.14 7.55 -10.23
N ARG A 799 41.15 7.55 -9.34
CA ARG A 799 42.52 7.98 -9.68
C ARG A 799 43.13 7.11 -10.79
N LEU A 800 42.80 5.82 -10.80
CA LEU A 800 43.20 4.86 -11.83
C LEU A 800 42.34 4.93 -13.10
N GLY A 801 41.46 5.93 -13.24
CA GLY A 801 40.63 6.15 -14.43
C GLY A 801 39.37 5.29 -14.52
N ARG A 802 38.97 4.60 -13.45
CA ARG A 802 37.72 3.84 -13.38
C ARG A 802 36.66 4.65 -12.64
N SER A 803 35.70 5.21 -13.40
CA SER A 803 34.57 5.94 -12.80
C SER A 803 33.83 5.02 -11.83
N THR A 804 33.88 5.33 -10.54
CA THR A 804 33.27 4.53 -9.47
C THR A 804 32.59 5.45 -8.48
N VAL A 805 31.35 5.15 -8.09
CA VAL A 805 30.57 5.90 -7.10
C VAL A 805 30.28 5.04 -5.89
N LEU A 806 30.50 5.59 -4.70
CA LEU A 806 30.05 5.02 -3.43
C LEU A 806 28.68 5.61 -3.06
N VAL A 807 27.65 4.78 -2.93
CA VAL A 807 26.38 5.18 -2.34
C VAL A 807 26.34 4.66 -0.90
N ARG A 808 26.17 5.57 0.05
CA ARG A 808 26.23 5.25 1.48
C ARG A 808 25.00 5.77 2.21
N THR A 809 24.47 4.94 3.09
CA THR A 809 23.40 5.28 4.03
C THR A 809 23.76 4.86 5.45
N GLY A 810 23.13 5.48 6.44
CA GLY A 810 23.38 5.34 7.87
C GLY A 810 23.77 6.67 8.52
N VAL A 811 23.79 6.69 9.85
CA VAL A 811 24.18 7.86 10.63
C VAL A 811 25.66 7.81 11.01
N ASN A 812 26.26 8.99 11.16
CA ASN A 812 27.60 9.16 11.71
C ASN A 812 27.46 9.51 13.20
N GLY A 813 28.18 8.81 14.09
CA GLY A 813 28.19 9.14 15.52
C GLY A 813 28.67 10.57 15.80
N ALA A 814 28.34 11.09 16.99
CA ALA A 814 28.51 12.48 17.45
C ALA A 814 29.95 13.06 17.48
N SER A 815 30.93 12.38 16.88
CA SER A 815 32.35 12.71 16.96
C SER A 815 32.96 13.26 15.65
N GLY A 816 32.18 13.90 14.76
CA GLY A 816 32.73 14.43 13.50
C GLY A 816 33.44 13.38 12.63
N ALA A 817 32.99 12.11 12.66
CA ALA A 817 33.80 10.91 12.41
C ALA A 817 34.40 10.72 10.98
N LEU A 818 34.12 11.61 10.04
CA LEU A 818 34.69 11.64 8.68
C LEU A 818 35.34 13.00 8.34
N GLU A 819 35.52 13.89 9.32
CA GLU A 819 36.24 15.15 9.13
C GLU A 819 37.64 14.90 8.56
N GLY A 820 37.89 15.42 7.35
CA GLY A 820 39.11 15.20 6.56
C GLY A 820 38.92 14.33 5.32
N LEU A 821 37.86 13.51 5.27
CA LEU A 821 37.37 12.87 4.04
C LEU A 821 36.17 13.69 3.55
N ALA A 822 36.45 14.86 2.95
CA ALA A 822 35.39 15.62 2.27
C ALA A 822 34.64 14.67 1.32
N PRO A 823 33.30 14.74 1.20
CA PRO A 823 32.57 13.92 0.24
C PRO A 823 33.10 14.26 -1.14
N ALA A 824 33.99 13.42 -1.64
CA ALA A 824 34.52 13.55 -2.97
C ALA A 824 33.33 13.48 -3.94
N PRO A 825 33.41 14.08 -5.14
CA PRO A 825 32.33 14.03 -6.13
C PRO A 825 31.82 12.61 -6.46
N GLN A 826 32.55 11.59 -6.04
CA GLN A 826 32.29 10.17 -6.22
C GLN A 826 31.56 9.50 -5.03
N VAL A 827 31.14 10.25 -4.01
CA VAL A 827 30.37 9.73 -2.88
C VAL A 827 28.95 10.31 -2.90
N ARG A 828 27.94 9.48 -2.61
CA ARG A 828 26.54 9.85 -2.42
C ARG A 828 26.13 9.48 -1.01
N GLU A 829 26.13 10.47 -0.12
CA GLU A 829 25.67 10.34 1.26
C GLU A 829 24.16 10.53 1.32
N LEU A 830 23.43 9.45 1.63
CA LEU A 830 21.97 9.48 1.76
C LEU A 830 21.51 9.72 3.20
N GLY A 831 22.44 9.67 4.17
CA GLY A 831 22.09 9.78 5.59
C GLY A 831 21.22 8.62 6.06
N TRP A 832 20.37 8.88 7.06
CA TRP A 832 19.36 7.93 7.52
C TRP A 832 18.26 7.80 6.47
N VAL A 833 17.86 6.56 6.18
CA VAL A 833 16.80 6.23 5.23
C VAL A 833 15.86 5.22 5.87
N GLU A 834 14.60 5.23 5.41
CA GLU A 834 13.61 4.24 5.83
C GLU A 834 14.03 2.84 5.39
N ARG A 835 13.63 1.83 6.18
CA ARG A 835 14.05 0.44 5.95
C ARG A 835 13.66 -0.08 4.57
N GLU A 836 12.49 0.31 4.08
CA GLU A 836 11.91 -0.05 2.78
C GLU A 836 12.70 0.54 1.60
N GLN A 837 13.50 1.59 1.83
CA GLN A 837 14.36 2.20 0.81
C GLN A 837 15.68 1.44 0.63
N VAL A 838 16.12 0.71 1.67
CA VAL A 838 17.42 -0.01 1.66
C VAL A 838 17.53 -1.02 0.50
N PRO A 839 16.53 -1.87 0.20
CA PRO A 839 16.61 -2.79 -0.93
C PRO A 839 16.76 -2.10 -2.30
N GLU A 840 16.17 -0.91 -2.48
CA GLU A 840 16.31 -0.13 -3.71
C GLU A 840 17.72 0.43 -3.87
N ILE A 841 18.31 0.89 -2.76
CA ILE A 841 19.69 1.36 -2.70
C ILE A 841 20.66 0.20 -2.99
N LEU A 842 20.45 -0.97 -2.39
CA LEU A 842 21.25 -2.18 -2.67
C LEU A 842 21.09 -2.65 -4.14
N ALA A 843 19.89 -2.52 -4.71
CA ALA A 843 19.63 -2.87 -6.11
C ALA A 843 20.34 -1.93 -7.11
N ALA A 844 20.81 -0.76 -6.68
CA ALA A 844 21.64 0.12 -7.49
C ALA A 844 23.11 -0.34 -7.55
N ALA A 845 23.55 -1.30 -6.73
CA ALA A 845 24.94 -1.74 -6.68
C ALA A 845 25.35 -2.63 -7.88
N ASP A 846 26.56 -2.41 -8.39
CA ASP A 846 27.29 -3.43 -9.16
C ASP A 846 27.97 -4.42 -8.22
N VAL A 847 28.44 -3.92 -7.08
CA VAL A 847 29.11 -4.71 -6.05
C VAL A 847 28.78 -4.19 -4.65
N LEU A 848 28.50 -5.10 -3.73
CA LEU A 848 28.29 -4.82 -2.32
C LEU A 848 29.57 -5.14 -1.55
N VAL A 849 30.11 -4.16 -0.83
CA VAL A 849 31.40 -4.31 -0.14
C VAL A 849 31.18 -4.18 1.37
N GLN A 850 31.62 -5.20 2.11
CA GLN A 850 31.80 -5.13 3.54
C GLN A 850 33.29 -4.95 3.84
N PRO A 851 33.74 -3.72 4.17
CA PRO A 851 35.13 -3.49 4.53
C PRO A 851 35.44 -4.07 5.92
N GLY A 852 36.72 -4.25 6.21
CA GLY A 852 37.21 -4.78 7.48
C GLY A 852 38.29 -5.83 7.29
N GLU A 853 38.87 -6.26 8.40
CA GLU A 853 39.95 -7.26 8.44
C GLU A 853 39.67 -8.34 9.48
N PRO A 854 40.21 -9.56 9.33
CA PRO A 854 40.10 -10.59 10.35
C PRO A 854 40.63 -10.12 11.70
N GLY A 855 39.98 -10.54 12.79
CA GLY A 855 40.37 -10.15 14.14
C GLY A 855 39.21 -10.21 15.13
N ALA A 856 39.52 -9.92 16.41
CA ALA A 856 38.59 -10.09 17.54
C ALA A 856 37.24 -9.37 17.41
N PHE A 857 37.17 -8.34 16.55
CA PHE A 857 35.93 -7.65 16.24
C PHE A 857 35.13 -8.34 15.13
N ASN A 858 35.73 -8.61 13.97
CA ASN A 858 35.03 -9.20 12.82
C ASN A 858 34.78 -10.71 12.94
N ASP A 859 35.66 -11.44 13.63
CA ASP A 859 35.53 -12.89 13.79
C ASP A 859 34.37 -13.27 14.74
N GLN A 860 33.79 -12.28 15.42
CA GLN A 860 32.82 -12.45 16.51
C GLN A 860 31.60 -11.56 16.37
N ARG A 861 31.28 -11.17 15.14
CA ARG A 861 30.05 -10.45 14.80
C ARG A 861 29.56 -10.88 13.43
N ILE A 862 28.26 -10.69 13.20
CA ILE A 862 27.71 -10.65 11.85
C ILE A 862 27.20 -9.23 11.63
N PRO A 863 27.83 -8.42 10.76
CA PRO A 863 27.23 -7.16 10.35
C PRO A 863 25.83 -7.43 9.81
N SER A 864 24.79 -6.80 10.39
CA SER A 864 23.38 -7.07 10.04
C SER A 864 23.06 -6.91 8.56
N LYS A 865 23.81 -6.05 7.86
CA LYS A 865 23.71 -5.83 6.42
C LYS A 865 24.19 -7.01 5.56
N LEU A 866 25.09 -7.86 6.05
CA LEU A 866 25.68 -8.93 5.24
C LEU A 866 24.63 -9.96 4.78
N PRO A 867 23.74 -10.48 5.66
CA PRO A 867 22.63 -11.31 5.22
C PRO A 867 21.76 -10.66 4.14
N GLU A 868 21.49 -9.36 4.25
CA GLU A 868 20.77 -8.60 3.23
C GLU A 868 21.53 -8.54 1.91
N TYR A 869 22.85 -8.33 1.96
CA TYR A 869 23.70 -8.30 0.76
C TYR A 869 23.62 -9.62 -0.01
N PHE A 870 23.70 -10.74 0.71
CA PHE A 870 23.56 -12.08 0.11
C PHE A 870 22.12 -12.31 -0.42
N ALA A 871 21.10 -11.87 0.31
CA ALA A 871 19.70 -12.01 -0.10
C ALA A 871 19.36 -11.26 -1.40
N MET A 872 20.00 -10.11 -1.64
CA MET A 872 19.83 -9.27 -2.83
C MET A 872 20.37 -9.89 -4.13
N GLY A 873 21.15 -10.98 -4.06
CA GLY A 873 21.69 -11.65 -5.24
C GLY A 873 22.61 -10.74 -6.07
N ARG A 874 23.49 -10.00 -5.40
CA ARG A 874 24.52 -9.14 -6.00
C ARG A 874 25.92 -9.66 -5.68
N PRO A 875 26.95 -9.34 -6.47
CA PRO A 875 28.33 -9.65 -6.10
C PRO A 875 28.67 -9.06 -4.73
N VAL A 876 29.15 -9.89 -3.81
CA VAL A 876 29.56 -9.48 -2.46
C VAL A 876 31.08 -9.61 -2.33
N VAL A 877 31.72 -8.57 -1.80
CA VAL A 877 33.14 -8.56 -1.41
C VAL A 877 33.22 -8.43 0.10
N LEU A 878 33.96 -9.31 0.75
CA LEU A 878 34.17 -9.32 2.19
C LEU A 878 35.53 -9.93 2.55
N ALA A 879 36.05 -9.56 3.72
CA ALA A 879 37.28 -10.13 4.25
C ALA A 879 37.12 -11.61 4.65
N ARG A 880 38.23 -12.33 4.78
CA ARG A 880 38.33 -13.72 5.25
C ARG A 880 38.09 -13.81 6.75
N SER A 881 36.92 -13.35 7.18
CA SER A 881 36.47 -13.35 8.57
C SER A 881 35.00 -13.77 8.60
N HIS A 882 34.66 -14.61 9.57
CA HIS A 882 33.34 -15.19 9.77
C HIS A 882 32.66 -15.71 8.48
N LEU A 883 31.68 -15.01 7.89
CA LEU A 883 30.98 -15.47 6.68
C LEU A 883 31.96 -15.65 5.52
N GLY A 884 33.06 -14.87 5.49
CA GLY A 884 34.14 -15.04 4.51
C GLY A 884 34.91 -16.37 4.65
N LEU A 885 34.80 -17.05 5.79
CA LEU A 885 35.33 -18.40 6.02
C LEU A 885 34.35 -19.50 5.60
N GLU A 886 33.05 -19.19 5.51
CA GLU A 886 31.98 -20.15 5.21
C GLU A 886 31.59 -20.19 3.73
N VAL A 887 31.67 -19.06 3.04
CA VAL A 887 31.34 -18.95 1.61
C VAL A 887 32.38 -19.65 0.75
N ARG A 888 31.93 -20.21 -0.39
CA ARG A 888 32.84 -20.68 -1.44
C ARG A 888 33.45 -19.47 -2.17
N ALA A 889 34.72 -19.18 -1.87
CA ALA A 889 35.44 -18.07 -2.48
C ALA A 889 35.48 -18.15 -4.01
N GLY A 890 35.11 -17.05 -4.69
CA GLY A 890 35.04 -16.97 -6.15
C GLY A 890 33.76 -17.55 -6.77
N GLU A 891 32.90 -18.18 -5.96
CA GLU A 891 31.59 -18.69 -6.37
C GLU A 891 30.44 -17.95 -5.67
N GLU A 892 30.49 -17.85 -4.34
CA GLU A 892 29.41 -17.31 -3.50
C GLU A 892 29.68 -15.88 -3.02
N ALA A 893 30.94 -15.54 -2.89
CA ALA A 893 31.43 -14.18 -2.68
C ALA A 893 32.88 -14.08 -3.14
N LEU A 894 33.35 -12.86 -3.37
CA LEU A 894 34.76 -12.61 -3.58
C LEU A 894 35.42 -12.32 -2.23
N VAL A 895 36.10 -13.33 -1.69
CA VAL A 895 36.77 -13.25 -0.38
C VAL A 895 38.18 -12.68 -0.57
N VAL A 896 38.49 -11.66 0.23
CA VAL A 896 39.83 -11.03 0.28
C VAL A 896 40.47 -11.28 1.66
N GLU A 897 41.78 -11.17 1.80
CA GLU A 897 42.45 -11.45 3.09
C GLU A 897 42.12 -10.37 4.13
N ALA A 898 42.23 -9.11 3.75
CA ALA A 898 41.80 -7.95 4.52
C ALA A 898 41.22 -6.93 3.54
N ALA A 899 39.93 -6.59 3.69
CA ALA A 899 39.24 -5.64 2.82
C ALA A 899 39.70 -4.19 3.10
N ASN A 900 40.98 -3.94 2.81
CA ASN A 900 41.70 -2.67 2.79
C ASN A 900 41.67 -2.07 1.37
N VAL A 901 42.22 -0.86 1.20
CA VAL A 901 42.24 -0.16 -0.10
C VAL A 901 42.66 -1.06 -1.26
N SER A 902 43.83 -1.71 -1.16
CA SER A 902 44.44 -2.46 -2.27
C SER A 902 43.58 -3.64 -2.71
N GLU A 903 43.05 -4.39 -1.74
CA GLU A 903 42.25 -5.57 -2.03
C GLU A 903 40.85 -5.22 -2.50
N ILE A 904 40.22 -4.17 -1.94
CA ILE A 904 38.93 -3.67 -2.43
C ILE A 904 39.07 -3.20 -3.89
N VAL A 905 40.10 -2.41 -4.22
CA VAL A 905 40.34 -1.95 -5.60
C VAL A 905 40.51 -3.14 -6.55
N ARG A 906 41.30 -4.15 -6.18
CA ARG A 906 41.49 -5.35 -7.00
C ARG A 906 40.18 -6.11 -7.20
N ALA A 907 39.41 -6.28 -6.13
CA ALA A 907 38.13 -6.99 -6.13
C ALA A 907 37.09 -6.31 -7.02
N VAL A 908 36.87 -5.00 -6.82
CA VAL A 908 35.91 -4.21 -7.60
C VAL A 908 36.28 -4.21 -9.07
N ARG A 909 37.58 -4.11 -9.42
CA ARG A 909 38.05 -4.20 -10.80
C ARG A 909 37.80 -5.57 -11.42
N ALA A 910 38.13 -6.65 -10.71
CA ALA A 910 37.90 -8.00 -11.21
C ALA A 910 36.42 -8.24 -11.55
N ILE A 911 35.51 -7.79 -10.67
CA ILE A 911 34.06 -7.90 -10.88
C ILE A 911 33.59 -7.03 -12.05
N GLY A 912 34.11 -5.80 -12.18
CA GLY A 912 33.73 -4.89 -13.27
C GLY A 912 34.29 -5.28 -14.64
N GLU A 913 35.44 -5.97 -14.69
CA GLU A 913 36.11 -6.39 -15.92
C GLU A 913 35.65 -7.78 -16.41
N ASP A 914 35.15 -8.65 -15.51
CA ASP A 914 34.67 -9.99 -15.83
C ASP A 914 33.18 -10.17 -15.48
N ARG A 915 32.33 -10.06 -16.52
CA ARG A 915 30.89 -10.25 -16.40
C ARG A 915 30.50 -11.66 -15.94
N ALA A 916 31.24 -12.68 -16.35
CA ALA A 916 30.93 -14.07 -15.96
C ALA A 916 31.24 -14.31 -14.48
N LEU A 917 32.31 -13.68 -13.96
CA LEU A 917 32.57 -13.64 -12.52
C LEU A 917 31.45 -12.91 -11.78
N ALA A 918 31.04 -11.73 -12.24
CA ALA A 918 29.96 -10.97 -11.60
C ALA A 918 28.64 -11.76 -11.53
N GLU A 919 28.21 -12.36 -12.64
CA GLU A 919 27.00 -13.19 -12.69
C GLU A 919 27.13 -14.43 -11.77
N ARG A 920 28.28 -15.10 -11.79
CA ARG A 920 28.55 -16.26 -10.91
C ARG A 920 28.44 -15.88 -9.43
N LEU A 921 29.07 -14.78 -9.01
CA LEU A 921 29.04 -14.28 -7.65
C LEU A 921 27.63 -13.84 -7.22
N ALA A 922 26.88 -13.19 -8.10
CA ALA A 922 25.50 -12.77 -7.84
C ALA A 922 24.58 -13.97 -7.57
N LEU A 923 24.63 -14.99 -8.43
CA LEU A 923 23.86 -16.23 -8.22
C LEU A 923 24.34 -17.00 -6.98
N GLY A 924 25.65 -17.07 -6.78
CA GLY A 924 26.22 -17.76 -5.62
C GLY A 924 25.87 -17.09 -4.30
N ALA A 925 25.85 -15.77 -4.25
CA ALA A 925 25.45 -15.01 -3.07
C ALA A 925 24.02 -15.37 -2.63
N ARG A 926 23.08 -15.44 -3.59
CA ARG A 926 21.71 -15.86 -3.32
C ARG A 926 21.61 -17.30 -2.83
N ARG A 927 22.36 -18.23 -3.45
CA ARG A 927 22.41 -19.64 -3.01
C ARG A 927 22.96 -19.78 -1.59
N PHE A 928 23.99 -19.00 -1.25
CA PHE A 928 24.55 -19.00 0.10
C PHE A 928 23.51 -18.53 1.13
N TYR A 929 22.78 -17.44 0.82
CA TYR A 929 21.69 -16.96 1.65
C TYR A 929 20.65 -18.07 1.89
N GLU A 930 20.13 -18.69 0.82
CA GLU A 930 19.09 -19.73 0.91
C GLU A 930 19.55 -20.97 1.69
N ARG A 931 20.81 -21.35 1.54
CA ARG A 931 21.37 -22.53 2.21
C ARG A 931 21.68 -22.29 3.69
N ARG A 932 22.21 -21.12 4.05
CA ARG A 932 22.93 -20.92 5.32
C ARG A 932 22.38 -19.80 6.20
N LEU A 933 21.84 -18.73 5.61
CA LEU A 933 21.42 -17.53 6.34
C LEU A 933 19.91 -17.39 6.48
N ARG A 934 19.14 -18.06 5.62
CA ARG A 934 17.68 -18.12 5.72
C ARG A 934 17.31 -18.81 7.04
N VAL A 935 16.63 -18.07 7.91
CA VAL A 935 16.22 -18.56 9.23
C VAL A 935 15.19 -19.68 9.06
N ALA A 936 15.43 -20.81 9.71
CA ALA A 936 14.48 -21.91 9.78
C ALA A 936 13.50 -21.69 10.94
N ASP A 937 12.21 -21.82 10.65
CA ASP A 937 11.15 -21.38 11.56
C ASP A 937 11.07 -22.18 12.88
N GLU A 938 11.52 -23.44 12.90
CA GLU A 938 11.19 -24.42 13.97
C GLU A 938 12.10 -24.32 15.21
N ALA A 939 13.39 -24.06 15.03
CA ALA A 939 14.39 -24.23 16.09
C ALA A 939 14.22 -23.26 17.27
N LEU A 940 13.81 -22.01 17.03
CA LEU A 940 13.67 -21.01 18.11
C LEU A 940 12.48 -21.33 19.03
N PHE A 941 11.33 -21.73 18.46
CA PHE A 941 10.15 -22.07 19.24
C PHE A 941 10.38 -23.33 20.08
N GLU A 942 11.01 -24.36 19.50
CA GLU A 942 11.37 -25.59 20.22
C GLU A 942 12.37 -25.32 21.35
N PHE A 943 13.40 -24.51 21.07
CA PHE A 943 14.40 -24.11 22.07
C PHE A 943 13.76 -23.40 23.27
N MET A 944 12.85 -22.45 23.02
CA MET A 944 12.13 -21.74 24.08
C MET A 944 11.15 -22.66 24.83
N GLY A 945 10.46 -23.55 24.12
CA GLY A 945 9.56 -24.54 24.72
C GLY A 945 10.29 -25.51 25.65
N ALA A 946 11.46 -25.99 25.24
CA ALA A 946 12.30 -26.86 26.06
C ALA A 946 12.78 -26.17 27.34
N LEU A 947 13.17 -24.89 27.25
CA LEU A 947 13.58 -24.09 28.42
C LEU A 947 12.43 -23.79 29.39
N LYS A 948 11.21 -23.61 28.88
CA LYS A 948 10.01 -23.46 29.73
C LYS A 948 9.65 -24.76 30.46
N ALA A 949 9.89 -25.90 29.83
CA ALA A 949 9.57 -27.20 30.40
C ALA A 949 10.59 -27.69 31.44
N ALA A 950 11.84 -27.22 31.35
CA ALA A 950 12.92 -27.50 32.31
C ALA A 950 12.83 -26.60 33.55
#